data_AF-A0A1W0A928-F1
#
_entry.id   AF-A0A1W0A928-F1
#
_cell.length_a   1.000
_cell.length_b   1.000
_cell.length_c   1.000
_cell.angle_alpha   90.00
_cell.angle_beta   90.00
_cell.angle_gamma   90.00
#
_symmetry.space_group_name_H-M   'P 1'
#
loop_
_entity.id
_entity.type
_entity.pdbx_description
1 polymer ?
#
loop_
_entity_poly.entity_id
_entity_poly.type
_entity_poly.pdbx_seq_one_letter_code
_entity_poly.pdbx_strand_id
1 'polypeptide(L)'
;MVFITFSCMETHSLGVFGWGNHTPLFGMLPNYWPVHELNEINPNHHIVDVGKASSDHDRACEAFYQVYGGQVDYGQEHSQKMGHLRYGKTFPKETAKFPQWSEENPVHLLGHSYGATTAIELYQLICSDAFGVGSNHKWVKSIISISGPLTGSTLTNLLSAHLEKPMPVLSGGHFVVMGLGLWWKLQNFYLPWLKPMYDLGLEQWMNHKGWDMFYSTVNRVHTSKDLALYDLLPDYRVQRNKALIDMDKVHLISIVTNAGDQYQVPVREYLLGFALIILLTRRKKLLPTRVTRCSICLTILALVWSRLQRLDYSKARASLWWLMWLIRKRTEKMTPHALYKGFNSDHWVHNDGVVNTYSQLYPRVGFEPDEETEDSEGSLASRGRCDSHTSIDLENHCENEDALLKGHWHTYRIDKNHLCGTHFDSLLGWGKCKPLYSFGPNYWPVEALADVNPNCIIVDVGVASSDHDRACEVFYQLVGGKVDYGREHSKEKKHYRYGYTFQKGLHENWSQDSPIHLIGHSFGATTALELYQLICTDFFGVGSNHKWVKSIVSIAGPLSGATLGHMCGLDEDENVKHGSINHIVWSAVATLWKLQYHFPFLENLYSIRMPQWLGYCDWKNIYDVNSVPMKFGDIASHSLLPSTRHKRNAQMIEMDKVHLISIVSKDDTIHSSHYGDIAGVIVFIILWRSGKLNKWLKGLMLVALYARYRSFDAAQMPFLLTSFLRRHAQSIGNPIHTGFEKEKWIQNDGIVNTYSMLCPRYCEMYPTSSTTEEIPRIPSHVSIDMDAASTLPQGQWHVYRVGKNHFCGTRWDRDAKELYTKLFRLLNSNSDFA
;
A
#
# COMPACT_ATOMS: atom_id res chain seq x y z
N MET A 1 13.67 11.30 13.30
CA MET A 1 14.89 11.09 12.47
C MET A 1 14.52 11.41 11.04
N VAL A 2 15.18 12.37 10.39
CA VAL A 2 14.76 12.86 9.05
C VAL A 2 15.50 12.09 7.95
N PHE A 3 14.77 11.48 7.01
CA PHE A 3 15.34 10.81 5.84
C PHE A 3 15.12 11.65 4.57
N ILE A 4 16.14 11.81 3.73
CA ILE A 4 16.01 12.39 2.39
C ILE A 4 16.16 11.27 1.37
N THR A 5 15.17 11.06 0.52
CA THR A 5 15.16 9.93 -0.42
C THR A 5 15.36 10.35 -1.88
N PHE A 6 16.21 9.62 -2.61
CA PHE A 6 16.60 9.92 -4.00
C PHE A 6 16.26 8.75 -4.94
N SER A 7 15.50 9.03 -6.01
CA SER A 7 15.18 8.04 -7.06
C SER A 7 15.82 8.39 -8.41
N CYS A 8 16.28 7.39 -9.20
CA CYS A 8 16.27 7.48 -10.68
C CYS A 8 16.68 6.25 -11.50
N MET A 9 16.20 6.29 -12.77
CA MET A 9 16.58 5.63 -14.02
C MET A 9 16.76 4.10 -14.00
N GLU A 10 15.64 3.40 -14.19
CA GLU A 10 15.63 2.02 -14.67
C GLU A 10 15.39 2.00 -16.18
N THR A 11 16.22 1.28 -16.94
CA THR A 11 15.98 0.98 -18.34
C THR A 11 15.30 -0.37 -18.45
N HIS A 12 13.98 -0.42 -18.45
CA HIS A 12 13.30 -1.56 -19.09
C HIS A 12 13.41 -1.39 -20.60
N SER A 13 13.20 -2.47 -21.36
CA SER A 13 13.45 -2.60 -22.80
C SER A 13 12.78 -1.58 -23.75
N LEU A 14 12.20 -0.47 -23.24
CA LEU A 14 11.83 0.75 -23.97
C LEU A 14 11.54 2.02 -23.10
N GLY A 15 12.01 2.18 -21.84
CA GLY A 15 11.72 3.43 -21.10
C GLY A 15 12.39 3.61 -19.71
N VAL A 16 12.59 4.89 -19.35
CA VAL A 16 13.27 5.47 -18.18
C VAL A 16 12.24 5.72 -17.07
N PHE A 17 12.34 5.05 -15.92
CA PHE A 17 11.21 4.92 -14.97
C PHE A 17 11.53 5.23 -13.48
N GLY A 18 12.44 6.16 -13.19
CA GLY A 18 12.49 6.78 -11.86
C GLY A 18 11.62 8.04 -11.81
N TRP A 19 10.78 8.20 -10.78
CA TRP A 19 10.05 9.44 -10.49
C TRP A 19 10.01 9.69 -8.97
N GLY A 20 9.71 10.90 -8.51
CA GLY A 20 9.49 11.18 -7.09
C GLY A 20 8.01 11.31 -6.81
N ASN A 21 7.58 12.39 -6.16
CA ASN A 21 6.18 12.53 -5.73
C ASN A 21 5.21 12.81 -6.86
N HIS A 22 5.68 13.40 -7.95
CA HIS A 22 4.89 13.60 -9.15
C HIS A 22 4.87 12.31 -9.98
N THR A 23 3.75 11.58 -9.93
CA THR A 23 3.64 10.29 -10.61
C THR A 23 3.27 10.45 -12.09
N PRO A 24 3.82 9.63 -13.00
CA PRO A 24 3.60 9.75 -14.43
C PRO A 24 2.14 9.48 -14.84
N LEU A 25 1.83 9.77 -16.11
CA LEU A 25 0.53 9.56 -16.73
C LEU A 25 -0.61 10.28 -15.98
N PHE A 26 -0.42 11.56 -15.64
CA PHE A 26 -1.43 12.38 -14.93
C PHE A 26 -1.84 11.80 -13.56
N GLY A 27 -0.89 11.20 -12.83
CA GLY A 27 -1.18 10.59 -11.53
C GLY A 27 -1.65 9.14 -11.60
N MET A 28 -1.67 8.51 -12.78
CA MET A 28 -2.22 7.15 -12.94
C MET A 28 -1.25 6.03 -12.51
N LEU A 29 0.06 6.29 -12.49
CA LEU A 29 1.04 5.34 -11.96
C LEU A 29 1.25 5.57 -10.44
N PRO A 30 1.60 4.51 -9.69
CA PRO A 30 1.93 4.67 -8.28
C PRO A 30 3.21 5.49 -8.09
N ASN A 31 3.47 5.94 -6.87
CA ASN A 31 4.75 6.59 -6.54
C ASN A 31 5.91 5.59 -6.74
N TYR A 32 7.11 6.07 -7.06
CA TYR A 32 8.29 5.23 -7.17
C TYR A 32 8.68 4.63 -5.82
N TRP A 33 8.56 5.42 -4.75
CA TRP A 33 8.76 4.97 -3.39
C TRP A 33 7.48 4.37 -2.80
N PRO A 34 7.58 3.38 -1.91
CA PRO A 34 6.46 2.87 -1.13
C PRO A 34 6.09 3.88 -0.04
N VAL A 35 5.49 5.02 -0.43
CA VAL A 35 5.25 6.18 0.45
C VAL A 35 4.33 5.82 1.62
N HIS A 36 3.36 4.94 1.40
CA HIS A 36 2.47 4.48 2.45
C HIS A 36 3.24 3.78 3.57
N GLU A 37 4.08 2.81 3.19
CA GLU A 37 4.91 2.02 4.09
C GLU A 37 6.00 2.88 4.77
N LEU A 38 6.59 3.83 4.02
CA LEU A 38 7.53 4.79 4.60
C LEU A 38 6.86 5.69 5.64
N ASN A 39 5.62 6.13 5.40
CA ASN A 39 4.86 6.93 6.37
C ASN A 39 4.52 6.12 7.62
N GLU A 40 4.18 4.84 7.47
CA GLU A 40 3.92 3.93 8.60
C GLU A 40 5.18 3.69 9.45
N ILE A 41 6.35 3.55 8.82
CA ILE A 41 7.61 3.28 9.54
C ILE A 41 8.17 4.57 10.16
N ASN A 42 8.25 5.65 9.40
CA ASN A 42 8.75 6.93 9.85
C ASN A 42 8.20 8.08 8.98
N PRO A 43 7.22 8.86 9.47
CA PRO A 43 6.64 9.96 8.71
C PRO A 43 7.62 11.13 8.48
N ASN A 44 8.76 11.18 9.20
CA ASN A 44 9.79 12.19 9.01
C ASN A 44 10.72 11.80 7.84
N HIS A 45 10.18 11.74 6.63
CA HIS A 45 10.97 11.55 5.41
C HIS A 45 10.57 12.55 4.32
N HIS A 46 11.54 12.96 3.52
CA HIS A 46 11.40 13.94 2.45
C HIS A 46 11.88 13.34 1.14
N ILE A 47 10.94 13.12 0.22
CA ILE A 47 11.21 12.64 -1.12
C ILE A 47 11.56 13.82 -2.02
N VAL A 48 12.72 13.79 -2.69
CA VAL A 48 13.15 14.84 -3.63
C VAL A 48 12.95 14.43 -5.09
N ASP A 49 12.57 15.40 -5.92
CA ASP A 49 12.30 15.24 -7.34
C ASP A 49 13.44 15.84 -8.16
N VAL A 50 14.50 15.06 -8.35
CA VAL A 50 15.70 15.47 -9.12
C VAL A 50 15.60 15.07 -10.60
N GLY A 51 16.40 15.70 -11.45
CA GLY A 51 16.43 15.54 -12.90
C GLY A 51 16.78 14.12 -13.34
N LYS A 52 15.97 13.55 -14.23
CA LYS A 52 15.95 12.10 -14.48
C LYS A 52 17.17 11.58 -15.25
N ALA A 53 17.80 12.46 -16.02
CA ALA A 53 19.03 12.17 -16.75
C ALA A 53 20.18 13.13 -16.43
N SER A 54 19.99 14.06 -15.49
CA SER A 54 21.00 15.01 -15.01
C SER A 54 22.18 14.27 -14.37
N SER A 55 23.34 14.93 -14.30
CA SER A 55 24.51 14.40 -13.61
C SER A 55 24.30 14.32 -12.10
N ASP A 56 25.14 13.56 -11.40
CA ASP A 56 25.12 13.43 -9.94
C ASP A 56 25.29 14.81 -9.28
N HIS A 57 26.16 15.66 -9.84
CA HIS A 57 26.39 17.03 -9.37
C HIS A 57 25.12 17.88 -9.48
N ASP A 58 24.50 17.89 -10.66
CA ASP A 58 23.29 18.66 -10.90
C ASP A 58 22.12 18.19 -10.00
N ARG A 59 21.97 16.87 -9.87
CA ARG A 59 20.93 16.26 -9.03
C ARG A 59 21.17 16.55 -7.55
N ALA A 60 22.41 16.56 -7.09
CA ALA A 60 22.77 16.92 -5.72
C ALA A 60 22.43 18.39 -5.44
N CYS A 61 22.73 19.30 -6.36
CA CYS A 61 22.33 20.71 -6.26
C CYS A 61 20.80 20.84 -6.19
N GLU A 62 20.07 20.20 -7.09
CA GLU A 62 18.60 20.21 -7.10
C GLU A 62 18.00 19.65 -5.80
N ALA A 63 18.55 18.57 -5.27
CA ALA A 63 18.10 18.00 -4.02
C ALA A 63 18.35 18.93 -2.83
N PHE A 64 19.54 19.54 -2.76
CA PHE A 64 19.88 20.49 -1.70
C PHE A 64 18.86 21.64 -1.66
N TYR A 65 18.63 22.32 -2.77
CA TYR A 65 17.72 23.46 -2.80
C TYR A 65 16.25 23.08 -2.67
N GLN A 66 15.84 21.86 -3.01
CA GLN A 66 14.49 21.35 -2.69
C GLN A 66 14.27 21.19 -1.18
N VAL A 67 15.32 20.82 -0.44
CA VAL A 67 15.24 20.54 0.99
C VAL A 67 15.47 21.81 1.78
N TYR A 68 16.55 22.53 1.50
CA TYR A 68 16.98 23.74 2.22
C TYR A 68 16.22 25.00 1.78
N GLY A 69 15.79 25.06 0.51
CA GLY A 69 15.21 26.25 -0.11
C GLY A 69 16.27 27.15 -0.76
N GLY A 70 15.86 27.90 -1.78
CA GLY A 70 16.69 28.80 -2.58
C GLY A 70 16.53 28.58 -4.08
N GLN A 71 17.29 29.34 -4.87
CA GLN A 71 17.41 29.09 -6.31
C GLN A 71 18.46 28.02 -6.54
N VAL A 72 18.13 26.99 -7.33
CA VAL A 72 19.11 25.99 -7.73
C VAL A 72 20.27 26.67 -8.44
N ASP A 73 21.45 26.60 -7.84
CA ASP A 73 22.72 27.03 -8.43
C ASP A 73 23.59 25.80 -8.64
N TYR A 74 23.82 25.46 -9.91
CA TYR A 74 24.68 24.35 -10.32
C TYR A 74 26.17 24.70 -10.22
N GLY A 75 26.52 25.93 -9.85
CA GLY A 75 27.88 26.43 -9.76
C GLY A 75 28.35 27.04 -11.09
N GLN A 76 29.00 28.20 -11.00
CA GLN A 76 29.45 28.95 -12.17
C GLN A 76 30.49 28.20 -13.00
N GLU A 77 31.52 27.65 -12.35
CA GLU A 77 32.60 26.92 -13.03
C GLU A 77 32.09 25.65 -13.70
N HIS A 78 31.31 24.85 -12.98
CA HIS A 78 30.68 23.62 -13.49
C HIS A 78 29.81 23.91 -14.72
N SER A 79 28.89 24.87 -14.61
CA SER A 79 27.95 25.19 -15.69
C SER A 79 28.64 25.75 -16.93
N GLN A 80 29.70 26.54 -16.77
CA GLN A 80 30.51 27.03 -17.90
C GLN A 80 31.29 25.91 -18.58
N LYS A 81 31.88 25.01 -17.78
CA LYS A 81 32.62 23.85 -18.28
C LYS A 81 31.72 22.89 -19.06
N MET A 82 30.55 22.58 -18.51
CA MET A 82 29.59 21.63 -19.09
C MET A 82 28.70 22.26 -20.17
N GLY A 83 28.53 23.58 -20.16
CA GLY A 83 27.81 24.33 -21.19
C GLY A 83 26.29 24.34 -21.03
N HIS A 84 25.79 24.24 -19.79
CA HIS A 84 24.38 24.41 -19.44
C HIS A 84 24.18 25.69 -18.60
N LEU A 85 22.92 26.03 -18.29
CA LEU A 85 22.58 27.19 -17.47
C LEU A 85 23.04 26.99 -16.02
N ARG A 86 23.55 28.07 -15.40
CA ARG A 86 23.98 28.07 -13.98
C ARG A 86 22.82 27.92 -13.01
N TYR A 87 21.69 28.56 -13.31
CA TYR A 87 20.56 28.58 -12.40
C TYR A 87 19.40 27.74 -12.95
N GLY A 88 18.82 26.94 -12.06
CA GLY A 88 17.61 26.16 -12.31
C GLY A 88 16.39 26.71 -11.59
N LYS A 89 15.48 25.80 -11.21
CA LYS A 89 14.25 26.11 -10.49
C LYS A 89 14.50 26.81 -9.17
N THR A 90 13.57 27.69 -8.77
CA THR A 90 13.58 28.31 -7.44
C THR A 90 12.59 27.61 -6.51
N PHE A 91 13.05 27.29 -5.30
CA PHE A 91 12.27 26.71 -4.22
C PHE A 91 12.18 27.73 -3.08
N PRO A 92 11.08 28.49 -2.94
CA PRO A 92 10.91 29.42 -1.83
C PRO A 92 11.10 28.71 -0.48
N LYS A 93 11.76 29.37 0.48
CA LYS A 93 12.07 28.78 1.80
C LYS A 93 10.80 28.33 2.54
N GLU A 94 9.67 29.01 2.30
CA GLU A 94 8.36 28.70 2.87
C GLU A 94 7.81 27.35 2.36
N THR A 95 8.29 26.90 1.20
CA THR A 95 7.87 25.65 0.54
C THR A 95 8.98 24.59 0.50
N ALA A 96 10.15 24.89 1.06
CA ALA A 96 11.26 23.97 1.17
C ALA A 96 10.90 22.82 2.12
N LYS A 97 11.40 21.61 1.84
CA LYS A 97 10.97 20.42 2.58
C LYS A 97 11.49 20.39 4.02
N PHE A 98 12.69 20.94 4.27
CA PHE A 98 13.33 20.96 5.59
C PHE A 98 14.33 22.14 5.72
N PRO A 99 13.84 23.40 5.76
CA PRO A 99 14.70 24.60 5.75
C PRO A 99 15.57 24.76 7.01
N GLN A 100 15.27 24.03 8.09
CA GLN A 100 16.06 24.00 9.34
C GLN A 100 17.24 23.01 9.30
N TRP A 101 17.51 22.38 8.16
CA TRP A 101 18.64 21.46 8.00
C TRP A 101 19.95 22.12 8.39
N SER A 102 20.64 21.50 9.34
CA SER A 102 21.82 22.04 10.02
C SER A 102 22.58 20.91 10.74
N GLU A 103 23.69 21.25 11.39
CA GLU A 103 24.43 20.33 12.26
C GLU A 103 23.56 19.89 13.46
N GLU A 104 22.71 20.78 13.98
CA GLU A 104 21.76 20.49 15.06
C GLU A 104 20.60 19.61 14.61
N ASN A 105 20.27 19.67 13.30
CA ASN A 105 19.18 18.91 12.68
C ASN A 105 19.70 18.05 11.51
N PRO A 106 20.55 17.05 11.77
CA PRO A 106 21.18 16.30 10.70
C PRO A 106 20.24 15.21 10.14
N VAL A 107 20.48 14.85 8.89
CA VAL A 107 19.59 13.97 8.10
C VAL A 107 20.28 12.66 7.74
N HIS A 108 19.48 11.67 7.34
CA HIS A 108 19.94 10.43 6.74
C HIS A 108 19.66 10.49 5.24
N LEU A 109 20.66 10.23 4.40
CA LEU A 109 20.49 10.21 2.95
C LEU A 109 20.21 8.77 2.51
N LEU A 110 19.09 8.55 1.83
CA LEU A 110 18.66 7.25 1.32
C LEU A 110 18.56 7.29 -0.21
N GLY A 111 19.47 6.64 -0.90
CA GLY A 111 19.47 6.60 -2.36
C GLY A 111 19.12 5.21 -2.89
N HIS A 112 18.17 5.14 -3.81
CA HIS A 112 17.91 3.94 -4.60
C HIS A 112 18.56 4.06 -5.98
N SER A 113 19.25 3.00 -6.43
CA SER A 113 19.93 2.95 -7.72
C SER A 113 20.86 4.17 -7.89
N TYR A 114 20.75 4.91 -8.99
CA TYR A 114 21.50 6.14 -9.22
C TYR A 114 21.30 7.21 -8.13
N GLY A 115 20.20 7.17 -7.38
CA GLY A 115 20.02 8.00 -6.19
C GLY A 115 21.09 7.78 -5.11
N ALA A 116 21.71 6.60 -5.04
CA ALA A 116 22.78 6.31 -4.09
C ALA A 116 24.07 7.10 -4.41
N THR A 117 24.43 7.22 -5.69
CA THR A 117 25.59 8.01 -6.11
C THR A 117 25.32 9.50 -5.97
N THR A 118 24.09 9.94 -6.20
CA THR A 118 23.63 11.32 -5.94
C THR A 118 23.69 11.65 -4.45
N ALA A 119 23.32 10.71 -3.56
CA ALA A 119 23.42 10.91 -2.11
C ALA A 119 24.88 11.07 -1.65
N ILE A 120 25.80 10.30 -2.22
CA ILE A 120 27.25 10.48 -1.98
C ILE A 120 27.69 11.85 -2.48
N GLU A 121 27.29 12.25 -3.69
CA GLU A 121 27.67 13.55 -4.25
C GLU A 121 27.16 14.72 -3.41
N LEU A 122 25.90 14.67 -2.97
CA LEU A 122 25.33 15.67 -2.07
C LEU A 122 26.13 15.76 -0.77
N TYR A 123 26.54 14.62 -0.20
CA TYR A 123 27.40 14.61 0.96
C TYR A 123 28.76 15.29 0.69
N GLN A 124 29.37 15.06 -0.47
CA GLN A 124 30.63 15.73 -0.85
C GLN A 124 30.47 17.25 -0.98
N LEU A 125 29.38 17.72 -1.60
CA LEU A 125 29.07 19.15 -1.72
C LEU A 125 28.80 19.80 -0.35
N ILE A 126 28.16 19.07 0.56
CA ILE A 126 27.93 19.50 1.95
C ILE A 126 29.26 19.61 2.71
N CYS A 127 30.13 18.61 2.61
CA CYS A 127 31.42 18.59 3.31
C CYS A 127 32.35 19.71 2.84
N SER A 128 32.26 20.12 1.59
CA SER A 128 33.05 21.20 0.99
C SER A 128 32.41 22.59 1.11
N ASP A 129 31.24 22.70 1.77
CA ASP A 129 30.42 23.92 1.83
C ASP A 129 30.19 24.56 0.45
N ALA A 130 29.93 23.74 -0.57
CA ALA A 130 29.76 24.20 -1.95
C ALA A 130 28.60 25.19 -2.12
N PHE A 131 27.65 25.21 -1.17
CA PHE A 131 26.48 26.09 -1.16
C PHE A 131 26.71 27.39 -0.37
N GLY A 132 27.83 27.53 0.35
CA GLY A 132 28.19 28.74 1.12
C GLY A 132 27.28 29.01 2.31
N VAL A 133 26.77 27.95 2.95
CA VAL A 133 25.85 28.02 4.11
C VAL A 133 26.51 27.61 5.43
N GLY A 134 27.82 27.34 5.41
CA GLY A 134 28.56 26.79 6.55
C GLY A 134 28.30 25.30 6.78
N SER A 135 27.96 24.55 5.72
CA SER A 135 27.67 23.13 5.83
C SER A 135 28.94 22.30 6.03
N ASN A 136 28.80 21.15 6.72
CA ASN A 136 29.92 20.24 6.98
C ASN A 136 29.41 18.79 7.14
N HIS A 137 30.33 17.82 7.27
CA HIS A 137 30.00 16.39 7.39
C HIS A 137 28.95 16.03 8.47
N LYS A 138 28.82 16.83 9.54
CA LYS A 138 27.89 16.56 10.64
C LYS A 138 26.43 16.80 10.27
N TRP A 139 26.15 17.48 9.17
CA TRP A 139 24.79 17.68 8.65
C TRP A 139 24.16 16.37 8.15
N VAL A 140 24.96 15.32 7.96
CA VAL A 140 24.52 14.01 7.50
C VAL A 140 24.96 12.92 8.50
N LYS A 141 24.00 12.15 9.00
CA LYS A 141 24.23 11.05 9.94
C LYS A 141 24.59 9.74 9.25
N SER A 142 23.90 9.40 8.16
CA SER A 142 24.17 8.19 7.41
C SER A 142 23.89 8.34 5.92
N ILE A 143 24.55 7.51 5.12
CA ILE A 143 24.23 7.29 3.71
C ILE A 143 23.83 5.82 3.55
N ILE A 144 22.63 5.62 3.03
CA ILE A 144 22.03 4.30 2.80
C ILE A 144 21.82 4.14 1.30
N SER A 145 22.42 3.11 0.74
CA SER A 145 22.32 2.74 -0.68
C SER A 145 21.42 1.52 -0.83
N ILE A 146 20.44 1.57 -1.73
CA ILE A 146 19.66 0.41 -2.16
C ILE A 146 19.95 0.18 -3.64
N SER A 147 20.48 -0.98 -4.01
CA SER A 147 20.82 -1.30 -5.41
C SER A 147 21.74 -0.28 -6.09
N GLY A 148 22.53 0.47 -5.31
CA GLY A 148 23.30 1.61 -5.81
C GLY A 148 24.50 1.21 -6.67
N PRO A 149 24.75 1.83 -7.84
CA PRO A 149 25.95 1.60 -8.65
C PRO A 149 27.16 2.35 -8.07
N LEU A 150 27.61 1.99 -6.86
CA LEU A 150 28.66 2.71 -6.13
C LEU A 150 30.01 2.70 -6.86
N THR A 151 30.25 1.72 -7.72
CA THR A 151 31.40 1.66 -8.65
C THR A 151 30.97 1.76 -10.13
N GLY A 152 29.74 2.18 -10.42
CA GLY A 152 29.18 2.29 -11.78
C GLY A 152 28.45 1.03 -12.26
N SER A 153 27.98 1.04 -13.50
CA SER A 153 27.29 -0.10 -14.10
C SER A 153 27.79 -0.37 -15.52
N THR A 154 28.06 -1.64 -15.84
CA THR A 154 28.47 -2.05 -17.20
C THR A 154 27.34 -1.93 -18.23
N LEU A 155 26.11 -1.61 -17.79
CA LEU A 155 25.00 -1.22 -18.66
C LEU A 155 25.32 0.02 -19.50
N THR A 156 26.05 1.00 -18.96
CA THR A 156 26.47 2.20 -19.70
C THR A 156 27.41 1.85 -20.85
N ASN A 157 28.32 0.89 -20.63
CA ASN A 157 29.20 0.36 -21.68
C ASN A 157 28.43 -0.48 -22.72
N LEU A 158 27.36 -1.18 -22.31
CA LEU A 158 26.44 -1.85 -23.24
C LEU A 158 25.75 -0.83 -24.16
N LEU A 159 25.43 0.36 -23.63
CA LEU A 159 24.91 1.50 -24.40
C LEU A 159 25.99 2.23 -25.23
N SER A 160 27.23 1.72 -25.28
CA SER A 160 28.36 2.32 -26.03
C SER A 160 28.79 3.71 -25.55
N ALA A 161 28.54 4.03 -24.27
CA ALA A 161 29.11 5.21 -23.64
C ALA A 161 30.59 4.96 -23.29
N HIS A 162 31.42 5.99 -23.49
CA HIS A 162 32.85 5.97 -23.22
C HIS A 162 33.31 7.37 -22.80
N LEU A 163 34.35 7.44 -21.95
CA LEU A 163 34.97 8.71 -21.61
C LEU A 163 35.84 9.26 -22.75
N GLU A 164 36.72 8.47 -23.34
CA GLU A 164 37.70 9.02 -24.29
C GLU A 164 37.17 9.16 -25.71
N LYS A 165 36.24 8.28 -26.10
CA LYS A 165 35.74 8.18 -27.48
C LYS A 165 34.36 8.82 -27.59
N PRO A 166 34.08 9.55 -28.69
CA PRO A 166 32.73 10.05 -28.93
C PRO A 166 31.76 8.88 -29.08
N MET A 167 30.53 9.08 -28.61
CA MET A 167 29.48 8.10 -28.76
C MET A 167 29.19 7.88 -30.26
N PRO A 168 29.14 6.62 -30.74
CA PRO A 168 28.80 6.35 -32.13
C PRO A 168 27.36 6.76 -32.44
N VAL A 169 27.14 7.35 -33.61
CA VAL A 169 25.80 7.69 -34.12
C VAL A 169 25.01 6.40 -34.32
N LEU A 170 23.73 6.40 -33.93
CA LEU A 170 22.83 5.23 -33.92
C LEU A 170 23.29 4.09 -32.99
N SER A 171 24.18 4.35 -32.04
CA SER A 171 24.42 3.42 -30.93
C SER A 171 23.25 3.40 -29.94
N GLY A 172 23.23 2.41 -29.04
CA GLY A 172 22.19 2.30 -28.01
C GLY A 172 22.07 3.56 -27.14
N GLY A 173 23.20 4.12 -26.70
CA GLY A 173 23.23 5.37 -25.94
C GLY A 173 22.69 6.56 -26.75
N HIS A 174 23.00 6.62 -28.04
CA HIS A 174 22.50 7.70 -28.91
C HIS A 174 20.97 7.63 -29.02
N PHE A 175 20.40 6.42 -29.16
CA PHE A 175 18.95 6.24 -29.16
C PHE A 175 18.30 6.62 -27.83
N VAL A 176 18.94 6.30 -26.69
CA VAL A 176 18.43 6.69 -25.36
C VAL A 176 18.42 8.21 -25.22
N VAL A 177 19.53 8.88 -25.52
CA VAL A 177 19.62 10.35 -25.44
C VAL A 177 18.68 11.02 -26.43
N MET A 178 18.53 10.48 -27.64
CA MET A 178 17.58 10.99 -28.64
C MET A 178 16.13 10.85 -28.18
N GLY A 179 15.76 9.70 -27.59
CA GLY A 179 14.42 9.47 -27.07
C GLY A 179 14.08 10.40 -25.89
N LEU A 180 15.00 10.50 -24.92
CA LEU A 180 14.87 11.43 -23.79
C LEU A 180 14.85 12.88 -24.23
N GLY A 181 15.73 13.26 -25.16
CA GLY A 181 15.79 14.58 -25.76
C GLY A 181 14.50 14.93 -26.51
N LEU A 182 13.91 13.98 -27.24
CA LEU A 182 12.62 14.15 -27.92
C LEU A 182 11.55 14.52 -26.92
N TRP A 183 11.42 13.69 -25.88
CA TRP A 183 10.42 13.87 -24.85
C TRP A 183 10.60 15.20 -24.12
N TRP A 184 11.84 15.50 -23.70
CA TRP A 184 12.20 16.75 -23.03
C TRP A 184 11.88 17.98 -23.88
N LYS A 185 12.21 17.95 -25.19
CA LYS A 185 11.87 19.06 -26.08
C LYS A 185 10.38 19.22 -26.26
N LEU A 186 9.67 18.13 -26.49
CA LEU A 186 8.21 18.16 -26.66
C LEU A 186 7.55 18.76 -25.42
N GLN A 187 7.91 18.32 -24.21
CA GLN A 187 7.27 18.82 -22.99
C GLN A 187 7.64 20.26 -22.61
N ASN A 188 8.81 20.78 -23.03
CA ASN A 188 9.24 22.14 -22.65
C ASN A 188 8.93 23.21 -23.71
N PHE A 189 9.01 22.89 -25.00
CA PHE A 189 8.94 23.89 -26.07
C PHE A 189 7.68 23.81 -26.93
N TYR A 190 7.00 22.66 -27.01
CA TYR A 190 5.92 22.44 -27.97
C TYR A 190 4.58 22.07 -27.33
N LEU A 191 4.61 21.15 -26.36
CA LEU A 191 3.44 20.52 -25.75
C LEU A 191 3.60 20.53 -24.21
N PRO A 192 3.45 21.70 -23.53
CA PRO A 192 3.61 21.80 -22.08
C PRO A 192 2.71 20.87 -21.26
N TRP A 193 1.58 20.43 -21.82
CA TRP A 193 0.68 19.46 -21.18
C TRP A 193 1.29 18.05 -21.03
N LEU A 194 2.44 17.77 -21.65
CA LEU A 194 3.20 16.53 -21.45
C LEU A 194 3.99 16.53 -20.13
N LYS A 195 4.30 17.68 -19.53
CA LYS A 195 5.06 17.75 -18.27
C LYS A 195 4.40 16.96 -17.12
N PRO A 196 3.07 17.11 -16.87
CA PRO A 196 2.37 16.26 -15.91
C PRO A 196 2.34 14.77 -16.28
N MET A 197 2.66 14.39 -17.52
CA MET A 197 2.76 12.98 -17.90
C MET A 197 4.09 12.36 -17.51
N TYR A 198 5.22 13.06 -17.70
CA TYR A 198 6.53 12.59 -17.24
C TYR A 198 7.59 13.71 -17.33
N ASP A 199 7.79 14.48 -16.26
CA ASP A 199 8.81 15.53 -16.26
C ASP A 199 10.22 14.95 -16.10
N LEU A 200 11.10 15.33 -17.02
CA LEU A 200 12.50 14.89 -17.00
C LEU A 200 13.36 15.77 -16.08
N GLY A 201 12.91 16.97 -15.71
CA GLY A 201 13.65 17.86 -14.81
C GLY A 201 15.03 18.25 -15.35
N LEU A 202 15.11 18.60 -16.64
CA LEU A 202 16.36 19.00 -17.32
C LEU A 202 16.33 20.51 -17.65
N GLU A 203 16.02 21.35 -16.66
CA GLU A 203 15.86 22.80 -16.86
C GLU A 203 17.19 23.51 -17.15
N GLN A 204 18.30 22.97 -16.67
CA GLN A 204 19.63 23.50 -16.95
C GLN A 204 19.97 23.50 -18.45
N TRP A 205 19.40 22.57 -19.21
CA TRP A 205 19.61 22.44 -20.65
C TRP A 205 18.70 23.35 -21.51
N MET A 206 17.86 24.21 -20.92
CA MET A 206 16.88 25.03 -21.64
C MET A 206 17.46 26.04 -22.64
N ASN A 207 18.76 26.34 -22.56
CA ASN A 207 19.48 27.12 -23.57
C ASN A 207 19.66 26.37 -24.91
N HIS A 208 19.54 25.04 -24.94
CA HIS A 208 19.73 24.22 -26.14
C HIS A 208 18.42 24.00 -26.92
N LYS A 209 18.04 25.00 -27.72
CA LYS A 209 16.78 24.98 -28.50
C LYS A 209 16.87 24.18 -29.81
N GLY A 210 18.07 23.99 -30.37
CA GLY A 210 18.31 23.28 -31.64
C GLY A 210 18.03 21.77 -31.61
N TRP A 211 17.83 21.14 -32.77
CA TRP A 211 17.57 19.69 -32.92
C TRP A 211 18.85 18.88 -33.22
N ASP A 212 20.01 19.50 -33.09
CA ASP A 212 21.33 18.91 -33.35
C ASP A 212 21.62 17.65 -32.52
N MET A 213 21.02 17.55 -31.33
CA MET A 213 21.15 16.36 -30.46
C MET A 213 20.55 15.06 -31.01
N PHE A 214 19.78 15.11 -32.10
CA PHE A 214 19.09 13.96 -32.70
C PHE A 214 19.87 13.33 -33.85
N TYR A 215 20.63 14.15 -34.58
CA TYR A 215 21.35 13.75 -35.78
C TYR A 215 22.87 13.93 -35.65
N SER A 216 23.36 14.38 -34.50
CA SER A 216 24.78 14.52 -34.22
C SER A 216 25.09 14.10 -32.78
N THR A 217 26.21 13.40 -32.58
CA THR A 217 26.79 13.11 -31.25
C THR A 217 27.86 14.14 -30.84
N VAL A 218 28.03 15.21 -31.62
CA VAL A 218 29.06 16.27 -31.44
C VAL A 218 28.46 17.56 -30.85
N ASN A 219 27.28 17.50 -30.26
CA ASN A 219 26.65 18.64 -29.58
C ASN A 219 27.04 18.69 -28.09
N ARG A 220 26.74 19.83 -27.44
CA ARG A 220 27.08 20.07 -26.03
C ARG A 220 26.45 19.07 -25.06
N VAL A 221 25.22 18.58 -25.32
CA VAL A 221 24.55 17.60 -24.44
C VAL A 221 25.28 16.25 -24.44
N HIS A 222 25.80 15.82 -25.58
CA HIS A 222 26.58 14.57 -25.69
C HIS A 222 28.05 14.74 -25.27
N THR A 223 28.66 15.88 -25.59
CA THR A 223 30.11 16.11 -25.38
C THR A 223 30.48 16.61 -23.99
N SER A 224 29.54 17.23 -23.27
CA SER A 224 29.75 17.67 -21.87
C SER A 224 30.02 16.49 -20.93
N LYS A 225 29.45 15.32 -21.25
CA LYS A 225 29.39 14.14 -20.38
C LYS A 225 28.69 14.40 -19.05
N ASP A 226 27.89 15.46 -18.98
CA ASP A 226 27.19 15.89 -17.78
C ASP A 226 25.77 15.30 -17.76
N LEU A 227 25.72 13.96 -17.83
CA LEU A 227 24.50 13.16 -17.83
C LEU A 227 24.71 11.89 -17.04
N ALA A 228 23.64 11.35 -16.46
CA ALA A 228 23.64 10.10 -15.72
C ALA A 228 24.31 8.93 -16.46
N LEU A 229 24.19 8.90 -17.79
CA LEU A 229 24.81 7.88 -18.64
C LEU A 229 26.33 7.81 -18.48
N TYR A 230 27.00 8.96 -18.30
CA TYR A 230 28.45 9.05 -18.15
C TYR A 230 28.86 8.95 -16.69
N ASP A 231 28.09 9.52 -15.78
CA ASP A 231 28.36 9.39 -14.35
C ASP A 231 28.37 7.93 -13.90
N LEU A 232 27.51 7.09 -14.48
CA LEU A 232 27.42 5.67 -14.19
C LEU A 232 28.50 4.80 -14.85
N LEU A 233 29.40 5.37 -15.65
CA LEU A 233 30.51 4.60 -16.25
C LEU A 233 31.48 4.12 -15.15
N PRO A 234 31.89 2.84 -15.13
CA PRO A 234 32.75 2.32 -14.08
C PRO A 234 34.12 3.01 -13.97
N ASP A 235 34.74 3.36 -15.10
CA ASP A 235 36.01 4.11 -15.13
C ASP A 235 35.87 5.49 -14.51
N TYR A 236 34.79 6.20 -14.83
CA TYR A 236 34.48 7.51 -14.28
C TYR A 236 34.12 7.44 -12.78
N ARG A 237 33.29 6.48 -12.36
CA ARG A 237 32.96 6.30 -10.94
C ARG A 237 34.18 5.98 -10.11
N VAL A 238 35.07 5.10 -10.58
CA VAL A 238 36.32 4.80 -9.87
C VAL A 238 37.17 6.05 -9.70
N GLN A 239 37.28 6.90 -10.74
CA GLN A 239 37.99 8.18 -10.64
C GLN A 239 37.34 9.13 -9.63
N ARG A 240 36.01 9.25 -9.62
CA ARG A 240 35.28 10.05 -8.63
C ARG A 240 35.43 9.52 -7.21
N ASN A 241 35.41 8.19 -7.05
CA ASN A 241 35.54 7.54 -5.75
C ASN A 241 36.90 7.83 -5.10
N LYS A 242 37.97 8.03 -5.90
CA LYS A 242 39.29 8.47 -5.40
C LYS A 242 39.27 9.86 -4.77
N ALA A 243 38.31 10.71 -5.15
CA ALA A 243 38.20 12.09 -4.67
C ALA A 243 37.22 12.25 -3.49
N LEU A 244 36.64 11.16 -2.97
CA LEU A 244 35.71 11.22 -1.85
C LEU A 244 36.42 11.63 -0.56
N ILE A 245 35.87 12.64 0.11
CA ILE A 245 36.33 13.13 1.41
C ILE A 245 35.32 12.77 2.52
N ASP A 246 35.82 12.75 3.76
CA ASP A 246 35.03 12.63 4.98
C ASP A 246 34.11 11.40 5.09
N MET A 247 34.30 10.37 4.25
CA MET A 247 33.50 9.14 4.31
C MET A 247 33.68 8.39 5.64
N ASP A 248 34.78 8.61 6.36
CA ASP A 248 35.04 8.05 7.69
C ASP A 248 34.12 8.59 8.81
N LYS A 249 33.45 9.71 8.56
CA LYS A 249 32.70 10.46 9.59
C LYS A 249 31.21 10.12 9.62
N VAL A 250 30.73 9.34 8.66
CA VAL A 250 29.31 9.04 8.41
C VAL A 250 29.06 7.52 8.49
N HIS A 251 27.84 7.11 8.87
CA HIS A 251 27.45 5.69 8.83
C HIS A 251 27.10 5.29 7.38
N LEU A 252 27.61 4.16 6.92
CA LEU A 252 27.49 3.73 5.53
C LEU A 252 26.85 2.35 5.46
N ILE A 253 25.72 2.26 4.75
CA ILE A 253 24.95 1.03 4.59
C ILE A 253 24.68 0.80 3.11
N SER A 254 24.91 -0.43 2.63
CA SER A 254 24.52 -0.84 1.29
C SER A 254 23.63 -2.09 1.32
N ILE A 255 22.41 -1.94 0.80
CA ILE A 255 21.48 -3.03 0.54
C ILE A 255 21.75 -3.51 -0.88
N VAL A 256 22.35 -4.70 -0.95
CA VAL A 256 22.82 -5.33 -2.18
C VAL A 256 21.76 -6.30 -2.67
N THR A 257 21.18 -5.98 -3.82
CA THR A 257 20.23 -6.84 -4.51
C THR A 257 20.96 -7.88 -5.34
N ASN A 258 20.49 -9.12 -5.28
CA ASN A 258 20.95 -10.19 -6.13
C ASN A 258 19.75 -10.95 -6.68
N ALA A 259 19.60 -10.96 -8.01
CA ALA A 259 18.63 -11.79 -8.67
C ALA A 259 19.15 -13.23 -8.73
N GLY A 260 19.00 -13.98 -7.62
CA GLY A 260 19.21 -15.42 -7.60
C GLY A 260 18.31 -16.16 -8.61
N ASP A 261 18.60 -17.44 -8.86
CA ASP A 261 17.90 -18.31 -9.84
C ASP A 261 16.43 -18.65 -9.46
N GLN A 262 15.69 -17.73 -8.85
CA GLN A 262 14.39 -17.97 -8.22
C GLN A 262 13.20 -18.04 -9.20
N TYR A 263 12.14 -18.70 -8.72
CA TYR A 263 11.29 -19.67 -9.42
C TYR A 263 9.92 -19.16 -9.94
N GLN A 264 9.70 -17.85 -10.07
CA GLN A 264 8.43 -17.34 -10.62
C GLN A 264 8.58 -16.98 -12.10
N VAL A 265 8.50 -17.99 -12.97
CA VAL A 265 8.13 -17.78 -14.37
C VAL A 265 6.61 -17.69 -14.41
N PRO A 266 6.02 -16.57 -14.85
CA PRO A 266 4.58 -16.43 -14.95
C PRO A 266 4.08 -17.16 -16.22
N VAL A 267 4.34 -18.48 -16.30
CA VAL A 267 4.00 -19.35 -17.45
C VAL A 267 2.52 -19.24 -17.78
N ARG A 268 1.67 -19.14 -16.75
CA ARG A 268 0.22 -19.03 -16.91
C ARG A 268 -0.17 -17.68 -17.54
N GLU A 269 0.49 -16.60 -17.16
CA GLU A 269 0.29 -15.26 -17.68
C GLU A 269 0.81 -15.15 -19.12
N TYR A 270 1.94 -15.79 -19.42
CA TYR A 270 2.43 -15.94 -20.79
C TYR A 270 1.48 -16.75 -21.66
N LEU A 271 0.89 -17.83 -21.13
CA LEU A 271 -0.12 -18.62 -21.82
C LEU A 271 -1.42 -17.81 -22.03
N LEU A 272 -1.85 -17.00 -21.06
CA LEU A 272 -3.01 -16.11 -21.19
C LEU A 272 -2.75 -14.97 -22.18
N GLY A 273 -1.55 -14.38 -22.17
CA GLY A 273 -1.13 -13.37 -23.14
C GLY A 273 -1.01 -13.95 -24.55
N PHE A 274 -0.47 -15.17 -24.68
CA PHE A 274 -0.42 -15.89 -25.95
C PHE A 274 -1.82 -16.27 -26.44
N ALA A 275 -2.72 -16.71 -25.54
CA ALA A 275 -4.12 -16.95 -25.85
C ALA A 275 -4.83 -15.66 -26.29
N LEU A 276 -4.54 -14.53 -25.67
CA LEU A 276 -5.03 -13.20 -26.07
C LEU A 276 -4.55 -12.83 -27.48
N ILE A 277 -3.27 -13.01 -27.79
CA ILE A 277 -2.70 -12.78 -29.11
C ILE A 277 -3.36 -13.70 -30.16
N ILE A 278 -3.56 -14.98 -29.84
CA ILE A 278 -4.26 -15.93 -30.72
C ILE A 278 -5.70 -15.49 -30.96
N LEU A 279 -6.42 -15.05 -29.93
CA LEU A 279 -7.80 -14.57 -30.04
C LEU A 279 -7.89 -13.29 -30.88
N LEU A 280 -6.91 -12.38 -30.76
CA LEU A 280 -6.84 -11.15 -31.53
C LEU A 280 -6.48 -11.41 -33.01
N THR A 281 -5.61 -12.38 -33.28
CA THR A 281 -5.09 -12.69 -34.63
C THR A 281 -5.95 -13.68 -35.43
N ARG A 282 -6.52 -14.73 -34.81
CA ARG A 282 -7.37 -15.71 -35.51
C ARG A 282 -8.82 -15.23 -35.62
N ARG A 283 -9.19 -14.73 -36.80
CA ARG A 283 -10.47 -14.03 -37.04
C ARG A 283 -11.73 -14.88 -37.24
N LYS A 284 -11.68 -16.19 -37.48
CA LYS A 284 -12.85 -16.89 -38.09
C LYS A 284 -13.26 -18.29 -37.59
N LYS A 285 -12.51 -19.02 -36.76
CA LYS A 285 -12.81 -20.46 -36.52
C LYS A 285 -13.09 -20.91 -35.07
N LEU A 286 -12.77 -20.13 -34.04
CA LEU A 286 -12.83 -20.63 -32.65
C LEU A 286 -14.01 -20.12 -31.82
N LEU A 287 -14.60 -18.96 -32.15
CA LEU A 287 -15.68 -18.36 -31.35
C LEU A 287 -16.75 -17.72 -32.25
N PRO A 288 -18.05 -17.92 -31.96
CA PRO A 288 -19.13 -17.66 -32.91
C PRO A 288 -19.46 -16.17 -33.14
N THR A 289 -19.06 -15.24 -32.26
CA THR A 289 -19.38 -13.81 -32.43
C THR A 289 -18.21 -12.88 -32.11
N ARG A 290 -18.14 -11.72 -32.78
CA ARG A 290 -17.14 -10.67 -32.47
C ARG A 290 -17.25 -10.16 -31.04
N VAL A 291 -18.45 -10.19 -30.46
CA VAL A 291 -18.73 -9.70 -29.10
C VAL A 291 -18.18 -10.64 -28.04
N THR A 292 -18.43 -11.96 -28.14
CA THR A 292 -17.84 -12.94 -27.21
C THR A 292 -16.32 -12.90 -27.25
N ARG A 293 -15.73 -12.71 -28.44
CA ARG A 293 -14.28 -12.52 -28.57
C ARG A 293 -13.78 -11.25 -27.89
N CYS A 294 -14.43 -10.10 -28.08
CA CYS A 294 -14.02 -8.86 -27.43
C CYS A 294 -14.21 -8.91 -25.90
N SER A 295 -15.30 -9.50 -25.42
CA SER A 295 -15.54 -9.71 -23.99
C SER A 295 -14.48 -10.63 -23.39
N ILE A 296 -14.16 -11.76 -24.03
CA ILE A 296 -13.09 -12.65 -23.56
C ILE A 296 -11.73 -11.95 -23.62
N CYS A 297 -11.42 -11.19 -24.68
CA CYS A 297 -10.18 -10.42 -24.76
C CYS A 297 -10.09 -9.37 -23.64
N LEU A 298 -11.17 -8.63 -23.35
CA LEU A 298 -11.21 -7.64 -22.27
C LEU A 298 -11.12 -8.30 -20.89
N THR A 299 -11.77 -9.44 -20.69
CA THR A 299 -11.67 -10.21 -19.44
C THR A 299 -10.26 -10.78 -19.27
N ILE A 300 -9.66 -11.38 -20.31
CA ILE A 300 -8.27 -11.88 -20.25
C ILE A 300 -7.31 -10.70 -20.04
N LEU A 301 -7.52 -9.57 -20.71
CA LEU A 301 -6.69 -8.38 -20.53
C LEU A 301 -6.83 -7.80 -19.13
N ALA A 302 -8.04 -7.73 -18.58
CA ALA A 302 -8.28 -7.32 -17.20
C ALA A 302 -7.68 -8.32 -16.19
N LEU A 303 -7.76 -9.62 -16.43
CA LEU A 303 -7.17 -10.66 -15.58
C LEU A 303 -5.63 -10.66 -15.64
N VAL A 304 -5.05 -10.51 -16.82
CA VAL A 304 -3.60 -10.42 -17.04
C VAL A 304 -3.07 -9.12 -16.44
N TRP A 305 -3.70 -7.98 -16.75
CA TRP A 305 -3.40 -6.69 -16.11
C TRP A 305 -3.51 -6.80 -14.60
N SER A 306 -4.55 -7.51 -14.13
CA SER A 306 -4.78 -7.67 -12.71
C SER A 306 -3.66 -8.48 -12.05
N ARG A 307 -3.30 -9.61 -12.64
CA ARG A 307 -2.21 -10.47 -12.16
C ARG A 307 -0.84 -9.79 -12.24
N LEU A 308 -0.57 -9.07 -13.32
CA LEU A 308 0.67 -8.32 -13.53
C LEU A 308 0.91 -7.33 -12.39
N GLN A 309 -0.11 -6.58 -11.94
CA GLN A 309 0.11 -5.67 -10.81
C GLN A 309 0.45 -6.42 -9.51
N ARG A 310 0.07 -7.68 -9.28
CA ARG A 310 0.43 -8.37 -8.01
C ARG A 310 1.75 -9.12 -8.05
N LEU A 311 2.43 -9.12 -9.19
CA LEU A 311 3.74 -9.72 -9.24
C LEU A 311 4.68 -8.84 -8.44
N ASP A 312 5.34 -9.45 -7.46
CA ASP A 312 6.56 -8.88 -6.91
C ASP A 312 7.58 -8.89 -8.04
N TYR A 313 7.63 -7.78 -8.78
CA TYR A 313 8.53 -7.65 -9.91
C TYR A 313 9.97 -7.70 -9.45
N SER A 314 10.27 -7.44 -8.16
CA SER A 314 11.61 -7.65 -7.62
C SER A 314 12.02 -9.13 -7.58
N LYS A 315 11.07 -10.07 -7.58
CA LYS A 315 11.32 -11.53 -7.52
C LYS A 315 10.99 -12.28 -8.81
N ALA A 316 10.42 -11.61 -9.82
CA ALA A 316 9.95 -12.26 -11.03
C ALA A 316 11.09 -12.58 -12.01
N ARG A 317 11.29 -13.87 -12.37
CA ARG A 317 12.32 -14.31 -13.34
C ARG A 317 12.15 -13.72 -14.74
N ALA A 318 10.95 -13.22 -15.05
CA ALA A 318 10.62 -12.52 -16.30
C ALA A 318 11.11 -11.07 -16.35
N SER A 319 11.17 -10.42 -15.19
CA SER A 319 11.52 -9.00 -15.08
C SER A 319 13.04 -8.84 -15.21
N LEU A 320 13.46 -7.88 -16.04
CA LEU A 320 14.87 -7.55 -16.32
C LEU A 320 15.77 -8.70 -16.80
N TRP A 321 15.29 -9.93 -16.96
CA TRP A 321 16.10 -11.10 -17.32
C TRP A 321 16.92 -10.94 -18.60
N TRP A 322 16.31 -10.36 -19.64
CA TRP A 322 17.03 -10.11 -20.89
C TRP A 322 18.16 -9.10 -20.69
N LEU A 323 17.94 -8.08 -19.85
CA LEU A 323 18.96 -7.09 -19.53
C LEU A 323 20.05 -7.70 -18.65
N MET A 324 19.68 -8.54 -17.66
CA MET A 324 20.63 -9.30 -16.86
C MET A 324 21.54 -10.16 -17.73
N TRP A 325 20.94 -10.88 -18.68
CA TRP A 325 21.66 -11.74 -19.61
C TRP A 325 22.56 -10.92 -20.54
N LEU A 326 22.10 -9.78 -21.05
CA LEU A 326 22.91 -8.89 -21.89
C LEU A 326 24.10 -8.29 -21.13
N ILE A 327 23.86 -7.74 -19.93
CA ILE A 327 24.90 -7.18 -19.06
C ILE A 327 25.93 -8.26 -18.75
N ARG A 328 25.46 -9.45 -18.35
CA ARG A 328 26.32 -10.63 -18.11
C ARG A 328 27.15 -10.98 -19.34
N LYS A 329 26.52 -11.20 -20.51
CA LYS A 329 27.21 -11.58 -21.75
C LYS A 329 28.19 -10.53 -22.26
N ARG A 330 27.86 -9.25 -22.05
CA ARG A 330 28.76 -8.14 -22.40
C ARG A 330 29.96 -8.09 -21.46
N THR A 331 29.72 -8.27 -20.16
CA THR A 331 30.75 -8.25 -19.12
C THR A 331 31.70 -9.46 -19.24
N GLU A 332 31.17 -10.67 -19.49
CA GLU A 332 31.96 -11.90 -19.76
C GLU A 332 32.95 -11.75 -20.93
N LYS A 333 32.66 -10.85 -21.88
CA LYS A 333 33.50 -10.61 -23.06
C LYS A 333 34.54 -9.50 -22.85
N MET A 334 34.51 -8.80 -21.72
CA MET A 334 35.47 -7.73 -21.44
C MET A 334 36.79 -8.36 -21.00
N THR A 335 37.90 -7.83 -21.49
CA THR A 335 39.23 -8.27 -21.06
C THR A 335 39.54 -7.75 -19.65
N PRO A 336 40.51 -8.37 -18.94
CA PRO A 336 41.08 -7.75 -17.75
C PRO A 336 41.49 -6.30 -18.04
N HIS A 337 41.25 -5.41 -17.08
CA HIS A 337 41.52 -3.97 -17.18
C HIS A 337 40.78 -3.20 -18.28
N ALA A 338 39.76 -3.79 -18.91
CA ALA A 338 39.03 -3.14 -20.01
C ALA A 338 38.32 -1.84 -19.62
N LEU A 339 37.92 -1.71 -18.35
CA LEU A 339 37.24 -0.51 -17.85
C LEU A 339 38.19 0.37 -17.03
N TYR A 340 38.87 -0.20 -16.03
CA TYR A 340 39.83 0.50 -15.19
C TYR A 340 40.93 -0.46 -14.70
N LYS A 341 42.05 0.07 -14.19
CA LYS A 341 43.15 -0.74 -13.64
C LYS A 341 42.67 -1.57 -12.44
N GLY A 342 42.83 -2.88 -12.50
CA GLY A 342 42.24 -3.83 -11.55
C GLY A 342 40.82 -4.34 -11.88
N PHE A 343 40.22 -3.94 -13.01
CA PHE A 343 38.94 -4.53 -13.45
C PHE A 343 39.09 -6.02 -13.80
N ASN A 344 38.21 -6.85 -13.24
CA ASN A 344 38.07 -8.27 -13.55
C ASN A 344 36.60 -8.58 -13.88
N SER A 345 36.34 -9.10 -15.09
CA SER A 345 35.00 -9.44 -15.56
C SER A 345 34.29 -10.49 -14.71
N ASP A 346 35.03 -11.43 -14.11
CA ASP A 346 34.45 -12.53 -13.33
C ASP A 346 33.76 -12.03 -12.07
N HIS A 347 34.28 -10.97 -11.44
CA HIS A 347 33.65 -10.34 -10.29
C HIS A 347 32.39 -9.57 -10.69
N TRP A 348 32.37 -8.99 -11.89
CA TRP A 348 31.31 -8.10 -12.36
C TRP A 348 30.17 -8.83 -13.09
N VAL A 349 30.30 -10.13 -13.35
CA VAL A 349 29.35 -10.89 -14.18
C VAL A 349 27.94 -10.95 -13.58
N HIS A 350 27.85 -10.99 -12.25
CA HIS A 350 26.59 -11.01 -11.52
C HIS A 350 25.99 -9.62 -11.43
N ASN A 351 24.68 -9.52 -11.68
CA ASN A 351 23.95 -8.26 -11.70
C ASN A 351 22.48 -8.50 -11.35
N ASP A 352 21.80 -7.43 -10.97
CA ASP A 352 20.38 -7.41 -10.57
C ASP A 352 19.44 -7.01 -11.72
N GLY A 353 19.96 -6.88 -12.93
CA GLY A 353 19.24 -6.42 -14.12
C GLY A 353 19.57 -5.00 -14.56
N VAL A 354 20.17 -4.18 -13.70
CA VAL A 354 20.61 -2.81 -14.06
C VAL A 354 22.02 -2.55 -13.56
N VAL A 355 22.38 -3.05 -12.38
CA VAL A 355 23.65 -2.81 -11.70
C VAL A 355 24.33 -4.13 -11.33
N ASN A 356 25.65 -4.19 -11.56
CA ASN A 356 26.45 -5.34 -11.19
C ASN A 356 26.52 -5.46 -9.65
N THR A 357 26.28 -6.64 -9.09
CA THR A 357 26.22 -6.84 -7.62
C THR A 357 27.54 -6.46 -6.94
N TYR A 358 28.66 -6.67 -7.63
CA TYR A 358 29.99 -6.27 -7.17
C TYR A 358 30.18 -4.75 -7.04
N SER A 359 29.47 -3.98 -7.86
CA SER A 359 29.45 -2.52 -7.81
C SER A 359 28.60 -1.98 -6.66
N GLN A 360 27.60 -2.75 -6.21
CA GLN A 360 26.68 -2.33 -5.15
C GLN A 360 27.31 -2.38 -3.75
N LEU A 361 28.36 -3.17 -3.55
CA LEU A 361 28.90 -3.42 -2.22
C LEU A 361 29.43 -2.16 -1.53
N TYR A 362 30.31 -1.43 -2.22
CA TYR A 362 30.92 -0.18 -1.75
C TYR A 362 31.62 0.55 -2.91
N PRO A 363 31.94 1.84 -2.80
CA PRO A 363 32.67 2.61 -3.80
C PRO A 363 34.13 2.17 -3.86
N ARG A 364 34.60 1.69 -5.02
CA ARG A 364 35.99 1.23 -5.23
C ARG A 364 36.84 2.32 -5.88
N VAL A 365 38.13 2.31 -5.57
CA VAL A 365 39.14 3.26 -6.06
C VAL A 365 40.10 2.68 -7.12
N GLY A 366 39.96 1.41 -7.49
CA GLY A 366 40.83 0.72 -8.45
C GLY A 366 42.15 0.26 -7.82
N PHE A 367 42.76 -0.80 -8.36
CA PHE A 367 44.07 -1.28 -7.86
C PHE A 367 45.19 -0.55 -8.61
N GLU A 368 46.02 0.19 -7.88
CA GLU A 368 47.36 0.57 -8.33
C GLU A 368 48.32 -0.52 -7.81
N PRO A 369 48.87 -1.40 -8.68
CA PRO A 369 49.96 -2.27 -8.31
C PRO A 369 51.20 -1.40 -8.21
N ASP A 370 51.51 -0.94 -7.00
CA ASP A 370 52.87 -0.60 -6.62
C ASP A 370 53.09 -1.13 -5.19
N GLU A 371 54.17 -1.90 -5.07
CA GLU A 371 54.72 -2.60 -3.89
C GLU A 371 54.13 -3.97 -3.54
N GLU A 372 54.83 -5.01 -4.02
CA GLU A 372 54.92 -6.31 -3.39
C GLU A 372 55.16 -6.14 -1.88
N THR A 373 54.15 -6.34 -1.05
CA THR A 373 54.36 -6.74 0.34
C THR A 373 53.90 -8.18 0.47
N GLU A 374 54.90 -9.05 0.54
CA GLU A 374 54.80 -10.45 0.98
C GLU A 374 53.93 -10.57 2.23
N ASP A 375 53.22 -11.70 2.29
CA ASP A 375 52.46 -12.17 3.44
C ASP A 375 53.16 -11.88 4.77
N SER A 376 52.60 -10.96 5.56
CA SER A 376 52.84 -10.90 6.99
C SER A 376 51.53 -10.61 7.73
N GLU A 377 51.06 -11.64 8.44
CA GLU A 377 50.03 -11.52 9.47
C GLU A 377 50.47 -10.47 10.50
N GLY A 378 49.76 -9.35 10.56
CA GLY A 378 49.89 -8.40 11.66
C GLY A 378 50.25 -6.96 11.27
N SER A 379 49.35 -6.25 10.58
CA SER A 379 49.17 -4.82 10.87
C SER A 379 47.74 -4.37 10.49
N LEU A 380 46.96 -4.00 11.50
CA LEU A 380 45.58 -3.50 11.34
C LEU A 380 45.55 -1.99 10.96
N ALA A 381 46.64 -1.44 10.42
CA ALA A 381 46.91 0.00 10.46
C ALA A 381 47.09 0.69 9.09
N SER A 382 46.90 0.01 7.95
CA SER A 382 47.07 0.65 6.63
C SER A 382 46.00 0.34 5.56
N ARG A 383 44.83 -0.22 5.92
CA ARG A 383 43.73 -0.38 4.95
C ARG A 383 43.11 0.99 4.65
N GLY A 384 43.09 1.37 3.37
CA GLY A 384 42.43 2.59 2.90
C GLY A 384 40.94 2.57 3.26
N ARG A 385 40.41 3.72 3.67
CA ARG A 385 39.06 3.92 4.25
C ARG A 385 37.88 3.50 3.35
N CYS A 386 38.13 3.05 2.13
CA CYS A 386 37.13 2.55 1.18
C CYS A 386 37.37 1.10 0.72
N ASP A 387 38.26 0.33 1.37
CA ASP A 387 38.71 -0.96 0.82
C ASP A 387 37.92 -2.19 1.31
N SER A 388 37.06 -2.05 2.33
CA SER A 388 36.36 -3.18 2.94
C SER A 388 34.90 -2.91 3.28
N HIS A 389 34.12 -3.99 3.35
CA HIS A 389 32.75 -4.00 3.86
C HIS A 389 32.55 -5.12 4.88
N THR A 390 31.56 -5.01 5.75
CA THR A 390 31.14 -6.09 6.67
C THR A 390 29.72 -6.51 6.31
N SER A 391 29.50 -7.82 6.17
CA SER A 391 28.14 -8.33 5.97
C SER A 391 27.38 -8.22 7.28
N ILE A 392 26.21 -7.59 7.25
CA ILE A 392 25.28 -7.53 8.37
C ILE A 392 24.02 -8.31 8.04
N ASP A 393 23.32 -8.78 9.06
CA ASP A 393 22.01 -9.41 8.93
C ASP A 393 20.96 -8.48 9.57
N LEU A 394 19.99 -8.02 8.77
CA LEU A 394 18.91 -7.16 9.23
C LEU A 394 17.67 -7.96 9.68
N GLU A 395 17.61 -9.27 9.46
CA GLU A 395 16.44 -10.11 9.78
C GLU A 395 16.53 -10.73 11.17
N ASN A 396 17.73 -11.01 11.65
CA ASN A 396 17.96 -11.56 12.98
C ASN A 396 18.31 -10.44 13.96
N HIS A 397 17.40 -10.13 14.90
CA HIS A 397 17.73 -9.31 16.07
C HIS A 397 18.71 -10.09 16.95
N CYS A 398 20.01 -9.93 16.71
CA CYS A 398 21.04 -10.44 17.60
C CYS A 398 21.21 -9.48 18.78
N GLU A 399 21.17 -10.03 20.00
CA GLU A 399 21.36 -9.32 21.28
C GLU A 399 22.80 -8.77 21.47
N ASN A 400 23.70 -8.98 20.52
CA ASN A 400 25.05 -8.40 20.52
C ASN A 400 25.11 -7.22 19.55
N GLU A 401 25.19 -6.01 20.10
CA GLU A 401 25.45 -4.78 19.38
C GLU A 401 26.86 -4.80 18.74
N ASP A 402 26.98 -5.27 17.49
CA ASP A 402 28.01 -4.73 16.61
C ASP A 402 27.51 -3.36 16.14
N ALA A 403 27.75 -2.34 16.97
CA ALA A 403 27.37 -0.95 16.66
C ALA A 403 27.92 -0.56 15.28
N LEU A 404 27.03 -0.12 14.37
CA LEU A 404 27.40 0.31 13.01
C LEU A 404 28.60 1.27 13.06
N LEU A 405 29.74 0.84 12.52
CA LEU A 405 30.97 1.63 12.54
C LEU A 405 30.89 2.77 11.50
N LYS A 406 31.17 3.99 11.95
CA LYS A 406 31.35 5.12 11.01
C LYS A 406 32.56 4.85 10.12
N GLY A 407 32.44 5.22 8.85
CA GLY A 407 33.52 5.00 7.89
C GLY A 407 33.65 3.60 7.33
N HIS A 408 32.79 2.67 7.75
CA HIS A 408 32.81 1.31 7.23
C HIS A 408 31.48 0.99 6.54
N TRP A 409 31.55 0.38 5.36
CA TRP A 409 30.36 -0.05 4.63
C TRP A 409 29.81 -1.33 5.25
N HIS A 410 28.54 -1.28 5.66
CA HIS A 410 27.80 -2.44 6.14
C HIS A 410 26.88 -2.92 5.03
N THR A 411 27.08 -4.15 4.56
CA THR A 411 26.34 -4.70 3.42
C THR A 411 25.30 -5.69 3.89
N TYR A 412 24.06 -5.51 3.48
CA TYR A 412 22.99 -6.49 3.65
C TYR A 412 22.59 -7.03 2.28
N ARG A 413 22.59 -8.35 2.10
CA ARG A 413 22.26 -8.97 0.81
C ARG A 413 20.80 -9.41 0.82
N ILE A 414 20.09 -9.08 -0.25
CA ILE A 414 18.69 -9.47 -0.44
C ILE A 414 18.51 -10.18 -1.79
N ASP A 415 17.80 -11.31 -1.76
CA ASP A 415 17.49 -12.11 -2.95
C ASP A 415 16.32 -11.51 -3.76
N LYS A 416 16.55 -10.31 -4.29
CA LYS A 416 15.64 -9.55 -5.16
C LYS A 416 16.45 -8.90 -6.28
N ASN A 417 15.79 -8.57 -7.39
CA ASN A 417 16.39 -7.82 -8.48
C ASN A 417 16.42 -6.30 -8.18
N HIS A 418 16.83 -5.51 -9.16
CA HIS A 418 17.03 -4.06 -9.02
C HIS A 418 15.83 -3.28 -8.48
N LEU A 419 14.61 -3.80 -8.61
CA LEU A 419 13.36 -3.14 -8.19
C LEU A 419 13.14 -3.13 -6.66
N CYS A 420 14.04 -3.72 -5.88
CA CYS A 420 13.93 -3.76 -4.42
C CYS A 420 13.89 -2.35 -3.79
N GLY A 421 13.09 -2.15 -2.74
CA GLY A 421 12.93 -0.86 -2.07
C GLY A 421 12.05 0.16 -2.80
N THR A 422 11.52 -0.20 -3.98
CA THR A 422 10.57 0.63 -4.76
C THR A 422 9.13 0.18 -4.50
N HIS A 423 8.14 0.93 -5.01
CA HIS A 423 6.74 0.48 -5.00
C HIS A 423 6.54 -0.86 -5.74
N PHE A 424 7.46 -1.25 -6.63
CA PHE A 424 7.44 -2.56 -7.29
C PHE A 424 7.98 -3.69 -6.42
N ASP A 425 8.66 -3.37 -5.30
CA ASP A 425 9.07 -4.29 -4.24
C ASP A 425 7.94 -4.62 -3.26
N SER A 426 6.92 -3.78 -3.24
CA SER A 426 5.79 -3.88 -2.33
C SER A 426 4.55 -3.40 -3.03
N LEU A 427 4.06 -4.19 -4.00
CA LEU A 427 2.73 -3.96 -4.56
C LEU A 427 1.63 -4.44 -3.58
N LEU A 428 1.81 -4.18 -2.29
CA LEU A 428 0.95 -4.52 -1.16
C LEU A 428 1.12 -3.54 0.02
N GLY A 429 0.49 -2.37 -0.07
CA GLY A 429 0.14 -1.52 1.08
C GLY A 429 -1.37 -1.50 1.27
N TRP A 430 -1.89 -2.53 1.93
CA TRP A 430 -3.27 -2.64 2.42
C TRP A 430 -3.20 -3.46 3.72
N GLY A 431 -4.19 -3.41 4.62
CA GLY A 431 -4.34 -4.53 5.55
C GLY A 431 -4.17 -5.84 4.76
N LYS A 432 -3.25 -6.73 5.20
CA LYS A 432 -2.32 -7.54 4.37
C LYS A 432 -2.91 -8.34 3.19
N CYS A 433 -4.23 -8.49 3.08
CA CYS A 433 -4.89 -9.15 1.96
C CYS A 433 -6.10 -8.37 1.47
N LYS A 434 -5.93 -7.49 0.50
CA LYS A 434 -7.06 -6.99 -0.27
C LYS A 434 -7.73 -8.11 -1.07
N PRO A 435 -9.07 -8.15 -1.13
CA PRO A 435 -9.77 -9.07 -2.02
C PRO A 435 -9.49 -8.73 -3.48
N LEU A 436 -9.74 -9.71 -4.35
CA LEU A 436 -9.35 -9.68 -5.75
C LEU A 436 -7.88 -9.27 -5.86
N TYR A 437 -7.02 -9.93 -5.09
CA TYR A 437 -5.58 -9.73 -4.96
C TYR A 437 -5.16 -8.28 -5.18
N SER A 438 -5.58 -7.43 -4.27
CA SER A 438 -5.20 -6.02 -4.32
C SER A 438 -5.86 -5.13 -5.39
N PHE A 439 -6.90 -5.62 -6.07
CA PHE A 439 -7.76 -4.82 -6.96
C PHE A 439 -9.04 -4.36 -6.29
N GLY A 440 -9.45 -5.02 -5.20
CA GLY A 440 -10.59 -4.58 -4.41
C GLY A 440 -10.37 -3.13 -3.94
N PRO A 441 -11.42 -2.31 -3.84
CA PRO A 441 -11.32 -1.07 -3.08
C PRO A 441 -11.11 -1.39 -1.60
N ASN A 442 -10.53 -0.45 -0.85
CA ASN A 442 -10.60 -0.49 0.61
C ASN A 442 -12.05 -0.50 1.06
N TYR A 443 -12.34 -1.22 2.14
CA TYR A 443 -13.64 -1.14 2.80
C TYR A 443 -13.82 0.23 3.46
N TRP A 444 -12.85 0.65 4.27
CA TRP A 444 -12.81 1.97 4.89
C TRP A 444 -12.25 3.05 3.94
N PRO A 445 -12.65 4.32 4.07
CA PRO A 445 -12.07 5.42 3.30
C PRO A 445 -10.71 5.83 3.88
N VAL A 446 -9.69 4.98 3.72
CA VAL A 446 -8.37 5.10 4.39
C VAL A 446 -7.73 6.47 4.18
N GLU A 447 -7.72 7.00 2.96
CA GLU A 447 -7.21 8.35 2.66
C GLU A 447 -7.94 9.43 3.48
N ALA A 448 -9.27 9.36 3.55
CA ALA A 448 -10.05 10.32 4.31
C ALA A 448 -9.86 10.16 5.83
N LEU A 449 -9.67 8.93 6.33
CA LEU A 449 -9.39 8.69 7.74
C LEU A 449 -8.01 9.24 8.12
N ALA A 450 -6.98 8.96 7.32
CA ALA A 450 -5.63 9.46 7.54
C ALA A 450 -5.56 11.01 7.50
N ASP A 451 -6.31 11.64 6.59
CA ASP A 451 -6.43 13.10 6.50
C ASP A 451 -7.04 13.73 7.77
N VAL A 452 -7.98 13.03 8.43
CA VAL A 452 -8.73 13.58 9.57
C VAL A 452 -8.07 13.23 10.91
N ASN A 453 -7.58 12.00 11.06
CA ASN A 453 -6.83 11.55 12.21
C ASN A 453 -5.81 10.46 11.80
N PRO A 454 -4.51 10.77 11.80
CA PRO A 454 -3.48 9.81 11.40
C PRO A 454 -3.31 8.65 12.39
N ASN A 455 -3.90 8.72 13.59
CA ASN A 455 -3.78 7.68 14.62
C ASN A 455 -4.84 6.57 14.51
N CYS A 456 -5.55 6.46 13.39
CA CYS A 456 -6.55 5.41 13.19
C CYS A 456 -5.91 4.05 12.88
N ILE A 457 -6.17 3.05 13.71
CA ILE A 457 -5.73 1.67 13.50
C ILE A 457 -6.87 0.86 12.85
N ILE A 458 -6.58 0.22 11.72
CA ILE A 458 -7.53 -0.65 11.01
C ILE A 458 -7.17 -2.10 11.29
N VAL A 459 -8.15 -2.86 11.78
CA VAL A 459 -8.01 -4.28 12.12
C VAL A 459 -8.82 -5.17 11.20
N ASP A 460 -8.44 -6.44 11.17
CA ASP A 460 -8.62 -7.27 9.99
C ASP A 460 -9.04 -8.66 10.49
N VAL A 461 -10.34 -8.98 10.38
CA VAL A 461 -10.97 -10.09 11.11
C VAL A 461 -11.66 -11.10 10.19
N GLY A 462 -11.97 -12.29 10.72
CA GLY A 462 -12.70 -13.34 10.03
C GLY A 462 -14.00 -12.86 9.40
N VAL A 463 -14.16 -13.09 8.10
CA VAL A 463 -15.29 -12.52 7.32
C VAL A 463 -16.63 -13.06 7.79
N ALA A 464 -16.66 -14.35 8.14
CA ALA A 464 -17.86 -15.04 8.60
C ALA A 464 -17.71 -15.66 10.01
N SER A 465 -16.64 -15.35 10.74
CA SER A 465 -16.47 -15.74 12.16
C SER A 465 -17.53 -15.07 13.05
N SER A 466 -17.76 -15.61 14.25
CA SER A 466 -18.62 -14.96 15.25
C SER A 466 -18.02 -13.64 15.76
N ASP A 467 -18.83 -12.81 16.41
CA ASP A 467 -18.36 -11.59 17.06
C ASP A 467 -17.36 -11.86 18.18
N HIS A 468 -17.51 -12.96 18.93
CA HIS A 468 -16.53 -13.45 19.92
C HIS A 468 -15.17 -13.76 19.29
N ASP A 469 -15.16 -14.58 18.24
CA ASP A 469 -13.91 -14.96 17.56
C ASP A 469 -13.22 -13.73 16.96
N ARG A 470 -13.99 -12.84 16.34
CA ARG A 470 -13.48 -11.57 15.79
C ARG A 470 -12.93 -10.68 16.89
N ALA A 471 -13.57 -10.60 18.06
CA ALA A 471 -13.08 -9.80 19.18
C ALA A 471 -11.73 -10.33 19.70
N CYS A 472 -11.59 -11.64 19.84
CA CYS A 472 -10.30 -12.27 20.18
C CYS A 472 -9.23 -11.96 19.12
N GLU A 473 -9.57 -12.06 17.84
CA GLU A 473 -8.67 -11.70 16.73
C GLU A 473 -8.26 -10.22 16.76
N VAL A 474 -9.17 -9.30 17.11
CA VAL A 474 -8.83 -7.87 17.26
C VAL A 474 -7.87 -7.67 18.44
N PHE A 475 -8.15 -8.27 19.60
CA PHE A 475 -7.31 -8.12 20.79
C PHE A 475 -5.85 -8.50 20.50
N TYR A 476 -5.62 -9.69 19.95
CA TYR A 476 -4.28 -10.17 19.64
C TYR A 476 -3.64 -9.47 18.42
N GLN A 477 -4.43 -8.83 17.54
CA GLN A 477 -3.87 -7.91 16.54
C GLN A 477 -3.33 -6.63 17.17
N LEU A 478 -4.00 -6.10 18.19
CA LEU A 478 -3.58 -4.87 18.87
C LEU A 478 -2.40 -5.14 19.81
N VAL A 479 -2.49 -6.14 20.67
CA VAL A 479 -1.48 -6.43 21.69
C VAL A 479 -0.31 -7.27 21.15
N GLY A 480 -0.55 -8.07 20.12
CA GLY A 480 0.38 -9.11 19.67
C GLY A 480 0.17 -10.43 20.42
N GLY A 481 0.72 -11.53 19.88
CA GLY A 481 0.62 -12.87 20.44
C GLY A 481 -0.24 -13.82 19.60
N LYS A 482 -0.45 -15.03 20.12
CA LYS A 482 -1.25 -16.07 19.49
C LYS A 482 -2.71 -15.92 19.89
N VAL A 483 -3.59 -15.82 18.89
CA VAL A 483 -5.05 -15.75 19.13
C VAL A 483 -5.49 -16.94 19.96
N ASP A 484 -6.07 -16.67 21.12
CA ASP A 484 -6.75 -17.63 21.98
C ASP A 484 -8.24 -17.28 22.02
N TYR A 485 -9.07 -18.14 21.44
CA TYR A 485 -10.52 -17.99 21.41
C TYR A 485 -11.18 -18.40 22.74
N GLY A 486 -10.40 -18.93 23.70
CA GLY A 486 -10.89 -19.39 25.00
C GLY A 486 -11.19 -20.88 25.03
N ARG A 487 -10.70 -21.56 26.08
CA ARG A 487 -10.83 -23.02 26.22
C ARG A 487 -12.27 -23.50 26.25
N GLU A 488 -13.13 -22.87 27.05
CA GLU A 488 -14.53 -23.29 27.20
C GLU A 488 -15.34 -22.96 25.95
N HIS A 489 -15.16 -21.76 25.37
CA HIS A 489 -15.80 -21.36 24.11
C HIS A 489 -15.49 -22.35 22.98
N SER A 490 -14.22 -22.64 22.72
CA SER A 490 -13.83 -23.57 21.66
C SER A 490 -14.30 -25.00 21.88
N LYS A 491 -14.44 -25.43 23.14
CA LYS A 491 -15.00 -26.74 23.49
C LYS A 491 -16.51 -26.79 23.25
N GLU A 492 -17.24 -25.74 23.62
CA GLU A 492 -18.69 -25.63 23.39
C GLU A 492 -19.00 -25.58 21.89
N LYS A 493 -18.28 -24.73 21.15
CA LYS A 493 -18.51 -24.47 19.72
C LYS A 493 -17.83 -25.44 18.77
N LYS A 494 -16.94 -26.29 19.30
CA LYS A 494 -16.21 -27.34 18.57
C LYS A 494 -15.35 -26.82 17.42
N HIS A 495 -14.52 -25.83 17.70
CA HIS A 495 -13.45 -25.36 16.82
C HIS A 495 -12.10 -25.36 17.56
N TYR A 496 -11.01 -25.08 16.87
CA TYR A 496 -9.71 -24.97 17.51
C TYR A 496 -9.62 -23.77 18.44
N ARG A 497 -8.99 -23.97 19.60
CA ARG A 497 -8.75 -22.90 20.60
C ARG A 497 -7.83 -21.79 20.11
N TYR A 498 -6.82 -22.13 19.32
CA TYR A 498 -5.82 -21.17 18.90
C TYR A 498 -5.91 -20.85 17.41
N GLY A 499 -5.83 -19.56 17.08
CA GLY A 499 -5.84 -19.04 15.71
C GLY A 499 -4.47 -18.58 15.24
N TYR A 500 -4.46 -17.47 14.47
CA TYR A 500 -3.25 -16.84 13.96
C TYR A 500 -2.31 -16.36 15.07
N THR A 501 -1.03 -16.18 14.73
CA THR A 501 -0.03 -15.59 15.63
C THR A 501 0.43 -14.26 15.05
N PHE A 502 0.25 -13.18 15.81
CA PHE A 502 0.71 -11.84 15.49
C PHE A 502 2.02 -11.59 16.22
N GLN A 503 3.13 -11.53 15.48
CA GLN A 503 4.46 -11.35 16.07
C GLN A 503 4.65 -9.95 16.69
N LYS A 504 3.94 -8.96 16.16
CA LYS A 504 3.99 -7.57 16.60
C LYS A 504 2.57 -7.05 16.76
N GLY A 505 2.29 -6.36 17.87
CA GLY A 505 1.01 -5.72 18.10
C GLY A 505 0.90 -4.40 17.32
N LEU A 506 -0.30 -4.05 16.87
CA LEU A 506 -0.57 -2.74 16.26
C LEU A 506 -0.60 -1.61 17.30
N HIS A 507 -0.85 -1.94 18.57
CA HIS A 507 -0.85 -1.02 19.71
C HIS A 507 -0.40 -1.74 21.00
N GLU A 508 0.89 -2.06 21.09
CA GLU A 508 1.48 -2.88 22.17
C GLU A 508 1.35 -2.25 23.57
N ASN A 509 1.26 -0.92 23.65
CA ASN A 509 1.11 -0.18 24.91
C ASN A 509 -0.37 0.03 25.31
N TRP A 510 -1.31 -0.64 24.65
CA TRP A 510 -2.74 -0.52 24.96
C TRP A 510 -2.99 -0.88 26.43
N SER A 511 -3.55 0.07 27.18
CA SER A 511 -3.80 -0.05 28.60
C SER A 511 -4.84 0.98 29.03
N GLN A 512 -5.16 1.03 30.33
CA GLN A 512 -6.00 2.10 30.88
C GLN A 512 -5.35 3.50 30.75
N ASP A 513 -4.01 3.58 30.68
CA ASP A 513 -3.27 4.84 30.55
C ASP A 513 -3.16 5.29 29.08
N SER A 514 -3.36 4.36 28.15
CA SER A 514 -3.46 4.61 26.71
C SER A 514 -4.72 3.94 26.12
N PRO A 515 -5.92 4.42 26.48
CA PRO A 515 -7.17 3.79 26.08
C PRO A 515 -7.59 4.19 24.66
N ILE A 516 -8.42 3.37 24.04
CA ILE A 516 -8.81 3.50 22.62
C ILE A 516 -10.29 3.83 22.42
N HIS A 517 -10.61 4.37 21.25
CA HIS A 517 -11.98 4.49 20.75
C HIS A 517 -12.26 3.35 19.77
N LEU A 518 -13.27 2.52 20.04
CA LEU A 518 -13.67 1.44 19.14
C LEU A 518 -14.69 1.95 18.13
N ILE A 519 -14.43 1.76 16.84
CA ILE A 519 -15.34 2.16 15.76
C ILE A 519 -15.62 0.93 14.90
N GLY A 520 -16.89 0.52 14.88
CA GLY A 520 -17.34 -0.65 14.13
C GLY A 520 -18.40 -0.27 13.10
N HIS A 521 -18.19 -0.64 11.84
CA HIS A 521 -19.22 -0.58 10.81
C HIS A 521 -19.91 -1.93 10.65
N SER A 522 -21.23 -1.93 10.47
CA SER A 522 -22.03 -3.15 10.28
C SER A 522 -21.72 -4.17 11.38
N PHE A 523 -21.38 -5.41 11.04
CA PHE A 523 -21.02 -6.45 11.99
C PHE A 523 -19.78 -6.11 12.85
N GLY A 524 -18.91 -5.20 12.40
CA GLY A 524 -17.83 -4.67 13.23
C GLY A 524 -18.33 -3.96 14.50
N ALA A 525 -19.55 -3.41 14.49
CA ALA A 525 -20.12 -2.76 15.68
C ALA A 525 -20.42 -3.75 16.81
N THR A 526 -20.92 -4.94 16.49
CA THR A 526 -21.14 -5.99 17.49
C THR A 526 -19.83 -6.62 17.92
N THR A 527 -18.83 -6.74 17.03
CA THR A 527 -17.46 -7.10 17.41
C THR A 527 -16.85 -6.10 18.40
N ALA A 528 -17.05 -4.79 18.19
CA ALA A 528 -16.57 -3.76 19.12
C ALA A 528 -17.23 -3.87 20.50
N LEU A 529 -18.54 -4.14 20.55
CA LEU A 529 -19.23 -4.41 21.80
C LEU A 529 -18.68 -5.65 22.49
N GLU A 530 -18.52 -6.75 21.75
CA GLU A 530 -18.01 -8.00 22.32
C GLU A 530 -16.58 -7.85 22.85
N LEU A 531 -15.71 -7.17 22.11
CA LEU A 531 -14.36 -6.85 22.58
C LEU A 531 -14.38 -6.05 23.89
N TYR A 532 -15.25 -5.05 24.00
CA TYR A 532 -15.42 -4.29 25.25
C TYR A 532 -15.86 -5.20 26.41
N GLN A 533 -16.78 -6.13 26.18
CA GLN A 533 -17.23 -7.08 27.22
C GLN A 533 -16.10 -8.05 27.64
N LEU A 534 -15.32 -8.57 26.69
CA LEU A 534 -14.16 -9.42 27.00
C LEU A 534 -13.08 -8.64 27.78
N ILE A 535 -12.88 -7.37 27.46
CA ILE A 535 -11.98 -6.48 28.19
C ILE A 535 -12.48 -6.20 29.62
N CYS A 536 -13.77 -5.95 29.81
CA CYS A 536 -14.35 -5.69 31.14
C CYS A 536 -14.27 -6.89 32.08
N THR A 537 -14.31 -8.10 31.53
CA THR A 537 -14.25 -9.36 32.29
C THR A 537 -12.83 -9.90 32.46
N ASP A 538 -11.82 -9.17 31.99
CA ASP A 538 -10.42 -9.63 31.91
C ASP A 538 -10.27 -11.04 31.29
N PHE A 539 -11.03 -11.30 30.23
CA PHE A 539 -11.05 -12.60 29.55
C PHE A 539 -9.65 -13.07 29.12
N PHE A 540 -8.76 -12.13 28.79
CA PHE A 540 -7.41 -12.39 28.32
C PHE A 540 -6.38 -12.56 29.46
N GLY A 541 -6.75 -12.27 30.71
CA GLY A 541 -5.89 -12.41 31.89
C GLY A 541 -4.72 -11.43 31.93
N VAL A 542 -4.92 -10.21 31.42
CA VAL A 542 -3.89 -9.15 31.35
C VAL A 542 -4.16 -8.00 32.33
N GLY A 543 -5.17 -8.13 33.19
CA GLY A 543 -5.63 -7.05 34.06
C GLY A 543 -6.46 -5.99 33.32
N SER A 544 -7.12 -6.36 32.22
CA SER A 544 -7.92 -5.42 31.45
C SER A 544 -9.22 -5.06 32.18
N ASN A 545 -9.72 -3.86 31.96
CA ASN A 545 -10.98 -3.38 32.56
C ASN A 545 -11.64 -2.31 31.67
N HIS A 546 -12.83 -1.82 32.06
CA HIS A 546 -13.61 -0.83 31.29
C HIS A 546 -12.83 0.42 30.89
N LYS A 547 -11.80 0.84 31.65
CA LYS A 547 -11.01 2.05 31.36
C LYS A 547 -10.14 1.94 30.11
N TRP A 548 -9.92 0.74 29.59
CA TRP A 548 -9.11 0.52 28.38
C TRP A 548 -9.81 1.02 27.10
N VAL A 549 -11.11 1.30 27.17
CA VAL A 549 -11.93 1.77 26.05
C VAL A 549 -12.66 3.05 26.45
N LYS A 550 -12.40 4.15 25.74
CA LYS A 550 -13.06 5.45 25.97
C LYS A 550 -14.45 5.52 25.38
N SER A 551 -14.64 4.99 24.17
CA SER A 551 -15.93 5.03 23.49
C SER A 551 -16.15 3.87 22.55
N ILE A 552 -17.41 3.55 22.28
CA ILE A 552 -17.84 2.61 21.25
C ILE A 552 -18.73 3.37 20.26
N VAL A 553 -18.31 3.37 18.99
CA VAL A 553 -19.03 3.98 17.87
C VAL A 553 -19.52 2.89 16.93
N SER A 554 -20.83 2.81 16.76
CA SER A 554 -21.50 1.94 15.80
C SER A 554 -21.87 2.72 14.54
N ILE A 555 -21.51 2.24 13.35
CA ILE A 555 -21.94 2.81 12.07
C ILE A 555 -22.74 1.75 11.33
N ALA A 556 -24.04 1.97 11.10
CA ALA A 556 -24.93 1.00 10.47
C ALA A 556 -24.91 -0.40 11.15
N GLY A 557 -24.58 -0.45 12.45
CA GLY A 557 -24.35 -1.69 13.18
C GLY A 557 -25.66 -2.40 13.59
N PRO A 558 -25.78 -3.73 13.45
CA PRO A 558 -26.95 -4.49 13.86
C PRO A 558 -26.92 -4.79 15.38
N LEU A 559 -26.98 -3.76 16.22
CA LEU A 559 -26.81 -3.88 17.68
C LEU A 559 -27.87 -4.77 18.35
N SER A 560 -29.04 -4.92 17.73
CA SER A 560 -30.11 -5.84 18.15
C SER A 560 -30.34 -6.99 17.16
N GLY A 561 -29.41 -7.22 16.22
CA GLY A 561 -29.49 -8.23 15.16
C GLY A 561 -30.08 -7.71 13.84
N ALA A 562 -30.15 -8.55 12.81
CA ALA A 562 -30.68 -8.20 11.49
C ALA A 562 -31.64 -9.28 10.99
N THR A 563 -32.78 -8.88 10.43
CA THR A 563 -33.76 -9.83 9.88
C THR A 563 -33.29 -10.48 8.58
N LEU A 564 -32.15 -10.04 8.02
CA LEU A 564 -31.58 -10.55 6.78
C LEU A 564 -31.19 -12.03 6.89
N GLY A 565 -30.60 -12.44 8.02
CA GLY A 565 -30.25 -13.85 8.26
C GLY A 565 -31.48 -14.75 8.20
N HIS A 566 -32.58 -14.31 8.81
CA HIS A 566 -33.86 -15.02 8.77
C HIS A 566 -34.47 -15.06 7.35
N MET A 567 -34.44 -13.95 6.62
CA MET A 567 -34.89 -13.89 5.22
C MET A 567 -34.10 -14.87 4.33
N CYS A 568 -32.82 -15.06 4.63
CA CYS A 568 -31.91 -15.95 3.90
C CYS A 568 -31.97 -17.42 4.36
N GLY A 569 -32.92 -17.78 5.23
CA GLY A 569 -33.25 -19.17 5.60
C GLY A 569 -32.55 -19.71 6.84
N LEU A 570 -32.13 -18.85 7.77
CA LEU A 570 -31.85 -19.21 9.16
C LEU A 570 -33.16 -19.18 9.96
N ASP A 571 -33.50 -20.24 10.68
CA ASP A 571 -34.70 -20.27 11.53
C ASP A 571 -34.43 -19.81 12.97
N GLU A 572 -35.49 -19.83 13.80
CA GLU A 572 -35.48 -19.35 15.18
C GLU A 572 -34.62 -20.23 16.11
N ASP A 573 -34.49 -21.51 15.77
CA ASP A 573 -33.69 -22.50 16.49
C ASP A 573 -32.22 -22.50 16.01
N GLU A 574 -31.79 -21.44 15.33
CA GLU A 574 -30.43 -21.28 14.81
C GLU A 574 -30.04 -22.35 13.76
N ASN A 575 -31.02 -23.03 13.15
CA ASN A 575 -30.76 -24.02 12.10
C ASN A 575 -30.81 -23.38 10.70
N VAL A 576 -29.89 -23.82 9.85
CA VAL A 576 -29.85 -23.38 8.45
C VAL A 576 -30.66 -24.32 7.59
N LYS A 577 -31.67 -23.79 6.89
CA LYS A 577 -32.51 -24.59 5.97
C LYS A 577 -31.71 -25.08 4.77
N HIS A 578 -31.82 -26.35 4.45
CA HIS A 578 -31.17 -26.94 3.27
C HIS A 578 -31.62 -26.26 1.98
N GLY A 579 -30.67 -25.84 1.15
CA GLY A 579 -30.91 -25.13 -0.11
C GLY A 579 -31.25 -23.64 0.04
N SER A 580 -31.23 -23.09 1.25
CA SER A 580 -31.41 -21.65 1.49
C SER A 580 -30.22 -20.80 1.03
N ILE A 581 -30.39 -19.48 1.00
CA ILE A 581 -29.31 -18.54 0.64
C ILE A 581 -28.15 -18.68 1.62
N ASN A 582 -28.41 -18.81 2.93
CA ASN A 582 -27.36 -19.04 3.93
C ASN A 582 -26.62 -20.35 3.68
N HIS A 583 -27.32 -21.43 3.30
CA HIS A 583 -26.68 -22.70 2.94
C HIS A 583 -25.75 -22.56 1.73
N ILE A 584 -26.18 -21.83 0.70
CA ILE A 584 -25.39 -21.59 -0.52
C ILE A 584 -24.17 -20.71 -0.22
N VAL A 585 -24.36 -19.60 0.51
CA VAL A 585 -23.28 -18.68 0.89
C VAL A 585 -22.25 -19.41 1.74
N TRP A 586 -22.69 -20.18 2.74
CA TRP A 586 -21.81 -20.98 3.56
C TRP A 586 -21.05 -22.03 2.74
N SER A 587 -21.74 -22.77 1.88
CA SER A 587 -21.12 -23.74 0.98
C SER A 587 -20.01 -23.11 0.13
N ALA A 588 -20.25 -21.89 -0.37
CA ALA A 588 -19.25 -21.14 -1.13
C ALA A 588 -18.07 -20.70 -0.27
N VAL A 589 -18.32 -20.19 0.95
CA VAL A 589 -17.28 -19.79 1.92
C VAL A 589 -16.43 -20.98 2.31
N ALA A 590 -17.04 -22.09 2.73
CA ALA A 590 -16.34 -23.30 3.13
C ALA A 590 -15.53 -23.89 1.96
N THR A 591 -16.09 -23.92 0.75
CA THR A 591 -15.39 -24.39 -0.46
C THR A 591 -14.19 -23.51 -0.78
N LEU A 592 -14.37 -22.18 -0.83
CA LEU A 592 -13.29 -21.25 -1.11
C LEU A 592 -12.19 -21.38 -0.05
N TRP A 593 -12.58 -21.50 1.20
CA TRP A 593 -11.64 -21.60 2.29
C TRP A 593 -10.86 -22.93 2.30
N LYS A 594 -11.51 -24.04 1.99
CA LYS A 594 -10.82 -25.32 1.81
C LYS A 594 -9.88 -25.31 0.60
N LEU A 595 -10.29 -24.63 -0.46
CA LEU A 595 -9.40 -24.37 -1.60
C LEU A 595 -8.23 -23.48 -1.20
N GLN A 596 -8.40 -22.49 -0.31
CA GLN A 596 -7.30 -21.67 0.21
C GLN A 596 -6.28 -22.49 0.99
N TYR A 597 -6.71 -23.45 1.80
CA TYR A 597 -5.81 -24.36 2.50
C TYR A 597 -4.94 -25.18 1.53
N HIS A 598 -5.52 -25.73 0.46
CA HIS A 598 -4.78 -26.50 -0.54
C HIS A 598 -4.01 -25.63 -1.55
N PHE A 599 -4.49 -24.41 -1.77
CA PHE A 599 -3.96 -23.45 -2.73
C PHE A 599 -3.81 -22.07 -2.06
N PRO A 600 -2.74 -21.85 -1.29
CA PRO A 600 -2.55 -20.62 -0.50
C PRO A 600 -2.65 -19.33 -1.31
N PHE A 601 -2.37 -19.36 -2.61
CA PHE A 601 -2.53 -18.18 -3.48
C PHE A 601 -3.98 -17.66 -3.57
N LEU A 602 -4.99 -18.48 -3.24
CA LEU A 602 -6.40 -18.08 -3.20
C LEU A 602 -6.73 -17.22 -1.97
N GLU A 603 -5.89 -17.18 -0.93
CA GLU A 603 -6.08 -16.23 0.18
C GLU A 603 -6.02 -14.79 -0.33
N ASN A 604 -5.20 -14.54 -1.35
CA ASN A 604 -5.14 -13.25 -2.01
C ASN A 604 -6.39 -12.97 -2.86
N LEU A 605 -7.17 -13.96 -3.28
CA LEU A 605 -8.44 -13.71 -3.99
C LEU A 605 -9.48 -13.12 -3.04
N TYR A 606 -9.62 -13.64 -1.83
CA TYR A 606 -10.51 -13.12 -0.80
C TYR A 606 -10.23 -13.88 0.50
N SER A 607 -9.40 -13.36 1.41
CA SER A 607 -9.00 -14.11 2.61
C SER A 607 -10.19 -14.29 3.55
N ILE A 608 -10.59 -15.55 3.80
CA ILE A 608 -11.72 -15.86 4.67
C ILE A 608 -11.34 -15.71 6.16
N ARG A 609 -10.06 -15.97 6.50
CA ARG A 609 -9.46 -15.78 7.84
C ARG A 609 -10.20 -16.50 8.97
N MET A 610 -10.49 -17.78 8.77
CA MET A 610 -11.22 -18.59 9.76
C MET A 610 -10.45 -19.85 10.23
N PRO A 611 -9.13 -19.79 10.49
CA PRO A 611 -8.27 -20.98 10.72
C PRO A 611 -8.79 -21.95 11.78
N GLN A 612 -9.58 -21.48 12.74
CA GLN A 612 -10.15 -22.28 13.82
C GLN A 612 -11.05 -23.43 13.36
N TRP A 613 -11.64 -23.35 12.17
CA TRP A 613 -12.53 -24.40 11.65
C TRP A 613 -11.83 -25.42 10.71
N LEU A 614 -10.51 -25.31 10.44
CA LEU A 614 -9.83 -26.00 9.32
C LEU A 614 -9.99 -27.52 9.37
N GLY A 615 -9.93 -28.09 10.57
CA GLY A 615 -10.06 -29.53 10.79
C GLY A 615 -11.50 -30.04 10.87
N TYR A 616 -12.49 -29.15 10.81
CA TYR A 616 -13.91 -29.47 10.97
C TYR A 616 -14.70 -29.40 9.65
N CYS A 617 -14.05 -28.98 8.56
CA CYS A 617 -14.65 -28.92 7.22
C CYS A 617 -14.10 -30.02 6.31
N ASP A 618 -14.73 -31.20 6.29
CA ASP A 618 -14.36 -32.31 5.40
C ASP A 618 -15.01 -32.25 4.02
N TRP A 619 -14.31 -32.71 2.97
CA TRP A 619 -14.84 -32.66 1.58
C TRP A 619 -16.11 -33.51 1.43
N LYS A 620 -16.27 -34.53 2.28
CA LYS A 620 -17.44 -35.41 2.30
C LYS A 620 -18.70 -34.70 2.82
N ASN A 621 -18.54 -33.71 3.70
CA ASN A 621 -19.63 -33.11 4.48
C ASN A 621 -19.69 -31.56 4.34
N ILE A 622 -18.90 -30.96 3.44
CA ILE A 622 -18.76 -29.49 3.30
C ILE A 622 -20.05 -28.79 2.87
N TYR A 623 -20.96 -29.52 2.22
CA TYR A 623 -22.27 -29.07 1.78
C TYR A 623 -23.41 -29.62 2.65
N ASP A 624 -23.09 -30.23 3.80
CA ASP A 624 -24.10 -30.69 4.74
C ASP A 624 -24.47 -29.56 5.70
N VAL A 625 -25.77 -29.27 5.82
CA VAL A 625 -26.30 -28.34 6.82
C VAL A 625 -26.02 -28.77 8.25
N ASN A 626 -25.76 -30.07 8.47
CA ASN A 626 -25.37 -30.62 9.77
C ASN A 626 -23.86 -30.59 10.03
N SER A 627 -23.08 -29.98 9.13
CA SER A 627 -21.65 -29.75 9.36
C SER A 627 -21.43 -28.95 10.64
N VAL A 628 -20.31 -29.22 11.32
CA VAL A 628 -20.01 -28.64 12.65
C VAL A 628 -20.15 -27.12 12.67
N PRO A 629 -19.58 -26.35 11.72
CA PRO A 629 -19.70 -24.89 11.77
C PRO A 629 -21.14 -24.36 11.62
N MET A 630 -21.98 -25.05 10.84
CA MET A 630 -23.39 -24.64 10.62
C MET A 630 -24.29 -25.03 11.80
N LYS A 631 -23.99 -26.13 12.48
CA LYS A 631 -24.79 -26.68 13.57
C LYS A 631 -24.51 -26.02 14.93
N PHE A 632 -23.25 -25.65 15.20
CA PHE A 632 -22.87 -25.07 16.50
C PHE A 632 -22.99 -23.54 16.55
N GLY A 633 -23.34 -22.91 15.42
CA GLY A 633 -23.80 -21.52 15.37
C GLY A 633 -22.76 -20.45 15.68
N ASP A 634 -21.48 -20.78 15.60
CA ASP A 634 -20.38 -19.86 15.93
C ASP A 634 -19.83 -19.17 14.68
N ILE A 635 -20.77 -18.57 13.92
CA ILE A 635 -20.52 -17.83 12.68
C ILE A 635 -21.35 -16.55 12.64
N ALA A 636 -21.01 -15.64 11.73
CA ALA A 636 -21.61 -14.31 11.65
C ALA A 636 -23.14 -14.34 11.48
N SER A 637 -23.70 -15.26 10.68
CA SER A 637 -25.14 -15.33 10.42
C SER A 637 -25.97 -15.60 11.67
N HIS A 638 -25.44 -16.42 12.58
CA HIS A 638 -26.05 -16.76 13.86
C HIS A 638 -25.89 -15.63 14.87
N SER A 639 -24.67 -15.07 14.94
CA SER A 639 -24.36 -13.92 15.80
C SER A 639 -25.25 -12.71 15.49
N LEU A 640 -25.71 -12.58 14.24
CA LEU A 640 -26.56 -11.49 13.78
C LEU A 640 -28.07 -11.76 13.91
N LEU A 641 -28.50 -12.95 14.33
CA LEU A 641 -29.92 -13.23 14.50
C LEU A 641 -30.49 -12.39 15.66
N PRO A 642 -31.67 -11.76 15.52
CA PRO A 642 -32.23 -10.94 16.59
C PRO A 642 -32.35 -11.66 17.93
N SER A 643 -32.85 -12.90 17.96
CA SER A 643 -32.97 -13.69 19.20
C SER A 643 -31.62 -13.85 19.90
N THR A 644 -30.59 -14.28 19.17
CA THR A 644 -29.22 -14.46 19.66
C THR A 644 -28.62 -13.14 20.16
N ARG A 645 -28.81 -12.03 19.44
CA ARG A 645 -28.35 -10.70 19.88
C ARG A 645 -29.06 -10.20 21.12
N HIS A 646 -30.36 -10.39 21.27
CA HIS A 646 -31.07 -9.98 22.49
C HIS A 646 -30.58 -10.79 23.70
N LYS A 647 -30.32 -12.09 23.52
CA LYS A 647 -29.73 -12.96 24.56
C LYS A 647 -28.34 -12.48 24.98
N ARG A 648 -27.48 -12.09 24.02
CA ARG A 648 -26.16 -11.53 24.32
C ARG A 648 -26.22 -10.15 24.94
N ASN A 649 -27.09 -9.29 24.44
CA ASN A 649 -27.30 -7.95 24.99
C ASN A 649 -27.68 -8.02 26.47
N ALA A 650 -28.51 -8.98 26.88
CA ALA A 650 -28.90 -9.22 28.28
C ALA A 650 -27.76 -9.53 29.25
N GLN A 651 -26.58 -9.87 28.74
CA GLN A 651 -25.40 -10.21 29.53
C GLN A 651 -24.35 -9.08 29.57
N MET A 652 -24.59 -7.96 28.88
CA MET A 652 -23.62 -6.86 28.84
C MET A 652 -23.49 -6.18 30.20
N ILE A 653 -22.24 -5.90 30.57
CA ILE A 653 -21.84 -5.21 31.79
C ILE A 653 -21.13 -3.89 31.44
N GLU A 654 -21.02 -3.00 32.44
CA GLU A 654 -20.22 -1.77 32.39
C GLU A 654 -20.54 -0.81 31.24
N MET A 655 -21.75 -0.89 30.67
CA MET A 655 -22.17 -0.01 29.58
C MET A 655 -22.41 1.43 30.04
N ASP A 656 -22.62 1.64 31.34
CA ASP A 656 -22.74 2.94 32.00
C ASP A 656 -21.42 3.75 32.06
N LYS A 657 -20.27 3.07 31.90
CA LYS A 657 -18.92 3.64 32.07
C LYS A 657 -18.23 4.05 30.78
N VAL A 658 -18.89 3.94 29.64
CA VAL A 658 -18.31 4.18 28.31
C VAL A 658 -19.17 5.15 27.50
N HIS A 659 -18.55 5.96 26.64
CA HIS A 659 -19.28 6.81 25.71
C HIS A 659 -19.82 5.98 24.54
N LEU A 660 -21.12 6.10 24.25
CA LEU A 660 -21.80 5.27 23.26
C LEU A 660 -22.41 6.14 22.17
N ILE A 661 -22.00 5.88 20.93
CA ILE A 661 -22.45 6.63 19.74
C ILE A 661 -22.95 5.63 18.69
N SER A 662 -24.10 5.92 18.10
CA SER A 662 -24.62 5.18 16.95
C SER A 662 -24.95 6.10 15.78
N ILE A 663 -24.34 5.82 14.64
CA ILE A 663 -24.59 6.46 13.36
C ILE A 663 -25.55 5.54 12.58
N VAL A 664 -26.77 6.02 12.42
CA VAL A 664 -27.91 5.25 11.91
C VAL A 664 -28.19 5.65 10.47
N SER A 665 -27.84 4.74 9.56
CA SER A 665 -28.17 4.80 8.13
C SER A 665 -29.65 4.51 7.90
N LYS A 666 -30.21 5.22 6.92
CA LYS A 666 -31.58 5.03 6.47
C LYS A 666 -31.69 5.37 4.99
N ASP A 667 -32.15 4.39 4.21
CA ASP A 667 -32.46 4.58 2.79
C ASP A 667 -33.90 5.12 2.66
N ASP A 668 -34.04 6.44 2.80
CA ASP A 668 -35.30 7.18 2.66
C ASP A 668 -35.59 7.65 1.22
N THR A 669 -34.70 7.36 0.27
CA THR A 669 -34.79 7.94 -1.07
C THR A 669 -35.93 7.32 -1.89
N ILE A 670 -36.99 8.10 -2.12
CA ILE A 670 -38.06 7.74 -3.06
C ILE A 670 -37.56 7.98 -4.49
N HIS A 671 -37.59 6.91 -5.28
CA HIS A 671 -37.45 6.76 -6.74
C HIS A 671 -37.26 8.03 -7.61
N SER A 672 -36.19 8.07 -8.42
CA SER A 672 -36.30 8.19 -9.90
C SER A 672 -34.97 8.37 -10.65
N SER A 673 -33.93 8.96 -10.04
CA SER A 673 -32.73 9.38 -10.81
C SER A 673 -31.87 8.21 -11.31
N HIS A 674 -31.66 7.16 -10.51
CA HIS A 674 -30.68 6.11 -10.81
C HIS A 674 -31.22 4.93 -11.64
N TYR A 675 -32.53 4.70 -11.66
CA TYR A 675 -33.13 3.75 -12.62
C TYR A 675 -33.04 4.26 -14.05
N GLY A 676 -33.15 5.59 -14.23
CA GLY A 676 -32.87 6.25 -15.51
C GLY A 676 -31.42 6.06 -15.97
N ASP A 677 -30.48 5.95 -15.04
CA ASP A 677 -29.06 5.71 -15.34
C ASP A 677 -28.78 4.27 -15.75
N ILE A 678 -29.35 3.30 -15.02
CA ILE A 678 -29.24 1.88 -15.37
C ILE A 678 -29.94 1.64 -16.72
N ALA A 679 -31.13 2.21 -16.91
CA ALA A 679 -31.82 2.19 -18.20
C ALA A 679 -30.98 2.90 -19.29
N GLY A 680 -30.33 4.01 -18.99
CA GLY A 680 -29.43 4.74 -19.91
C GLY A 680 -28.18 3.93 -20.28
N VAL A 681 -27.58 3.20 -19.35
CA VAL A 681 -26.46 2.27 -19.59
C VAL A 681 -26.93 1.08 -20.42
N ILE A 682 -28.12 0.53 -20.13
CA ILE A 682 -28.70 -0.57 -20.90
C ILE A 682 -29.03 -0.11 -22.32
N VAL A 683 -29.66 1.06 -22.49
CA VAL A 683 -29.93 1.69 -23.79
C VAL A 683 -28.63 1.98 -24.53
N PHE A 684 -27.58 2.45 -23.85
CA PHE A 684 -26.25 2.62 -24.44
C PHE A 684 -25.69 1.28 -24.93
N ILE A 685 -25.75 0.22 -24.12
CA ILE A 685 -25.29 -1.13 -24.51
C ILE A 685 -26.09 -1.66 -25.70
N ILE A 686 -27.41 -1.45 -25.72
CA ILE A 686 -28.30 -1.83 -26.82
C ILE A 686 -27.94 -1.05 -28.09
N LEU A 687 -27.80 0.28 -28.00
CA LEU A 687 -27.48 1.13 -29.14
C LEU A 687 -26.05 0.90 -29.66
N TRP A 688 -25.10 0.65 -28.76
CA TRP A 688 -23.74 0.24 -29.07
C TRP A 688 -23.74 -1.11 -29.81
N ARG A 689 -24.51 -2.10 -29.33
CA ARG A 689 -24.67 -3.41 -29.98
C ARG A 689 -25.40 -3.30 -31.32
N SER A 690 -26.36 -2.38 -31.46
CA SER A 690 -27.09 -2.16 -32.70
C SER A 690 -26.26 -1.48 -33.80
N GLY A 691 -25.07 -0.97 -33.47
CA GLY A 691 -24.19 -0.28 -34.43
C GLY A 691 -24.66 1.11 -34.85
N LYS A 692 -25.80 1.59 -34.32
CA LYS A 692 -26.43 2.87 -34.69
C LYS A 692 -25.74 4.10 -34.07
N LEU A 693 -24.76 3.92 -33.17
CA LEU A 693 -24.04 5.02 -32.53
C LEU A 693 -22.79 5.44 -33.34
N ASN A 694 -22.73 6.71 -33.76
CA ASN A 694 -21.55 7.28 -34.42
C ASN A 694 -20.37 7.45 -33.44
N LYS A 695 -19.14 7.64 -33.97
CA LYS A 695 -17.91 7.68 -33.16
C LYS A 695 -17.89 8.85 -32.15
N TRP A 696 -18.46 9.99 -32.52
CA TRP A 696 -18.55 11.17 -31.66
C TRP A 696 -19.51 10.98 -30.49
N LEU A 697 -20.70 10.42 -30.75
CA LEU A 697 -21.69 10.13 -29.70
C LEU A 697 -21.18 9.04 -28.74
N LYS A 698 -20.37 8.07 -29.24
CA LYS A 698 -19.67 7.10 -28.38
C LYS A 698 -18.67 7.77 -27.44
N GLY A 699 -17.87 8.69 -27.95
CA GLY A 699 -16.92 9.47 -27.14
C GLY A 699 -17.64 10.33 -26.11
N LEU A 700 -18.70 11.03 -26.51
CA LEU A 700 -19.48 11.90 -25.63
C LEU A 700 -20.22 11.12 -24.53
N MET A 701 -20.75 9.94 -24.87
CA MET A 701 -21.34 9.03 -23.88
C MET A 701 -20.30 8.36 -22.98
N LEU A 702 -19.10 8.05 -23.47
CA LEU A 702 -17.98 7.59 -22.62
C LEU A 702 -17.54 8.66 -21.63
N VAL A 703 -17.47 9.93 -22.07
CA VAL A 703 -17.19 11.07 -21.19
C VAL A 703 -18.33 11.27 -20.20
N ALA A 704 -19.59 11.14 -20.61
CA ALA A 704 -20.75 11.21 -19.71
C ALA A 704 -20.76 10.07 -18.68
N LEU A 705 -20.45 8.83 -19.09
CA LEU A 705 -20.30 7.67 -18.20
C LEU A 705 -19.11 7.83 -17.26
N TYR A 706 -17.99 8.41 -17.73
CA TYR A 706 -16.81 8.68 -16.91
C TYR A 706 -17.06 9.81 -15.91
N ALA A 707 -17.71 10.90 -16.32
CA ALA A 707 -18.15 11.98 -15.45
C ALA A 707 -19.15 11.46 -14.41
N ARG A 708 -20.04 10.54 -14.81
CA ARG A 708 -21.02 9.93 -13.90
C ARG A 708 -20.41 8.89 -12.98
N TYR A 709 -19.40 8.14 -13.42
CA TYR A 709 -18.54 7.33 -12.56
C TYR A 709 -17.81 8.20 -11.54
N ARG A 710 -17.29 9.37 -11.96
CA ARG A 710 -16.73 10.38 -11.05
C ARG A 710 -17.75 11.08 -10.17
N SER A 711 -19.05 10.96 -10.43
CA SER A 711 -20.13 11.44 -9.56
C SER A 711 -20.86 10.31 -8.81
N PHE A 712 -20.40 9.06 -8.93
CA PHE A 712 -20.99 7.89 -8.31
C PHE A 712 -20.81 7.91 -6.78
N ASP A 713 -21.92 7.92 -6.05
CA ASP A 713 -21.99 7.73 -4.60
C ASP A 713 -22.85 6.48 -4.35
N ALA A 714 -22.20 5.38 -3.96
CA ALA A 714 -22.94 4.14 -3.76
C ALA A 714 -23.80 4.20 -2.48
N ALA A 715 -23.47 5.08 -1.53
CA ALA A 715 -24.20 5.26 -0.28
C ALA A 715 -25.55 5.96 -0.49
N GLN A 716 -25.74 6.64 -1.62
CA GLN A 716 -27.00 7.30 -1.99
C GLN A 716 -27.85 6.50 -3.00
N MET A 717 -27.38 5.32 -3.43
CA MET A 717 -28.12 4.48 -4.37
C MET A 717 -29.26 3.70 -3.69
N PRO A 718 -30.42 3.55 -4.35
CA PRO A 718 -31.47 2.65 -3.88
C PRO A 718 -30.95 1.20 -3.85
N PHE A 719 -30.96 0.58 -2.69
CA PHE A 719 -30.50 -0.81 -2.55
C PHE A 719 -31.70 -1.75 -2.74
N LEU A 720 -31.68 -2.65 -3.73
CA LEU A 720 -32.82 -3.54 -4.03
C LEU A 720 -33.24 -4.39 -2.81
N LEU A 721 -32.25 -4.78 -2.00
CA LEU A 721 -32.48 -5.53 -0.78
C LEU A 721 -33.27 -4.72 0.26
N THR A 722 -33.27 -3.37 0.19
CA THR A 722 -34.13 -2.51 1.04
C THR A 722 -35.60 -2.88 0.88
N SER A 723 -36.03 -3.07 -0.37
CA SER A 723 -37.41 -3.45 -0.69
C SER A 723 -37.71 -4.90 -0.32
N PHE A 724 -36.75 -5.82 -0.50
CA PHE A 724 -36.91 -7.22 -0.13
C PHE A 724 -37.00 -7.40 1.39
N LEU A 725 -36.11 -6.76 2.15
CA LEU A 725 -36.11 -6.82 3.61
C LEU A 725 -37.38 -6.17 4.20
N ARG A 726 -37.85 -5.09 3.58
CA ARG A 726 -39.13 -4.43 3.94
C ARG A 726 -40.32 -5.37 3.72
N ARG A 727 -40.42 -6.00 2.55
CA ARG A 727 -41.47 -6.98 2.25
C ARG A 727 -41.38 -8.19 3.15
N HIS A 728 -40.17 -8.69 3.40
CA HIS A 728 -39.92 -9.79 4.32
C HIS A 728 -40.46 -9.45 5.70
N ALA A 729 -40.05 -8.32 6.30
CA ALA A 729 -40.52 -7.86 7.60
C ALA A 729 -42.06 -7.79 7.71
N GLN A 730 -42.73 -7.36 6.64
CA GLN A 730 -44.20 -7.32 6.56
C GLN A 730 -44.86 -8.70 6.40
N SER A 731 -44.18 -9.63 5.72
CA SER A 731 -44.68 -10.97 5.39
C SER A 731 -44.42 -12.02 6.47
N ILE A 732 -43.59 -11.71 7.47
CA ILE A 732 -43.31 -12.61 8.60
C ILE A 732 -44.65 -12.97 9.27
N GLY A 733 -45.05 -14.24 9.22
CA GLY A 733 -46.26 -14.74 9.87
C GLY A 733 -46.05 -14.95 11.36
N ASN A 734 -45.05 -15.75 11.71
CA ASN A 734 -44.65 -16.06 13.09
C ASN A 734 -43.58 -15.07 13.58
N PRO A 735 -43.67 -14.55 14.81
CA PRO A 735 -42.68 -13.61 15.33
C PRO A 735 -41.31 -14.28 15.53
N ILE A 736 -40.23 -13.69 15.00
CA ILE A 736 -38.84 -14.20 15.07
C ILE A 736 -38.39 -14.48 16.53
N HIS A 737 -38.93 -13.71 17.47
CA HIS A 737 -38.79 -13.94 18.90
C HIS A 737 -40.03 -13.41 19.62
N THR A 738 -40.25 -13.83 20.86
CA THR A 738 -41.31 -13.29 21.71
C THR A 738 -41.16 -11.77 21.84
N GLY A 739 -42.22 -11.00 21.57
CA GLY A 739 -42.18 -9.53 21.56
C GLY A 739 -41.65 -8.89 20.26
N PHE A 740 -41.49 -9.63 19.17
CA PHE A 740 -41.08 -9.07 17.87
C PHE A 740 -42.18 -8.18 17.25
N GLU A 741 -41.96 -6.87 17.27
CA GLU A 741 -42.85 -5.86 16.68
C GLU A 741 -42.50 -5.58 15.21
N LYS A 742 -43.15 -6.28 14.29
CA LYS A 742 -42.86 -6.26 12.84
C LYS A 742 -42.74 -4.84 12.28
N GLU A 743 -43.60 -3.93 12.73
CA GLU A 743 -43.70 -2.54 12.30
C GLU A 743 -42.39 -1.77 12.53
N LYS A 744 -41.70 -2.03 13.64
CA LYS A 744 -40.43 -1.37 13.99
C LYS A 744 -39.29 -1.82 13.09
N TRP A 745 -39.34 -3.05 12.57
CA TRP A 745 -38.28 -3.65 11.76
C TRP A 745 -38.44 -3.38 10.24
N ILE A 746 -39.47 -2.66 9.81
CA ILE A 746 -39.72 -2.35 8.39
C ILE A 746 -38.65 -1.42 7.80
N GLN A 747 -38.26 -0.38 8.54
CA GLN A 747 -37.26 0.59 8.10
C GLN A 747 -35.86 -0.03 8.16
N ASN A 748 -35.09 0.13 7.09
CA ASN A 748 -33.78 -0.47 6.93
C ASN A 748 -32.95 0.31 5.91
N ASP A 749 -31.64 0.07 5.90
CA ASP A 749 -30.67 0.70 4.99
C ASP A 749 -30.26 -0.19 3.82
N GLY A 750 -30.99 -1.30 3.62
CA GLY A 750 -30.68 -2.32 2.64
C GLY A 750 -30.11 -3.61 3.22
N ILE A 751 -29.43 -3.58 4.37
CA ILE A 751 -28.83 -4.78 5.00
C ILE A 751 -29.33 -4.93 6.43
N VAL A 752 -29.35 -3.83 7.19
CA VAL A 752 -29.68 -3.81 8.61
C VAL A 752 -30.93 -2.95 8.84
N ASN A 753 -31.78 -3.41 9.73
CA ASN A 753 -32.99 -2.68 10.13
C ASN A 753 -32.61 -1.47 10.99
N THR A 754 -33.12 -0.29 10.67
CA THR A 754 -32.81 0.98 11.36
C THR A 754 -33.10 0.88 12.85
N TYR A 755 -34.16 0.17 13.24
CA TYR A 755 -34.51 -0.08 14.65
C TYR A 755 -33.42 -0.81 15.45
N SER A 756 -32.68 -1.69 14.79
CA SER A 756 -31.57 -2.43 15.37
C SER A 756 -30.31 -1.58 15.56
N MET A 757 -30.14 -0.55 14.74
CA MET A 757 -28.95 0.33 14.80
C MET A 757 -28.98 1.29 15.98
N LEU A 758 -30.16 1.64 16.50
CA LEU A 758 -30.32 2.69 17.50
C LEU A 758 -29.51 2.42 18.78
N CYS A 759 -29.65 1.21 19.32
CA CYS A 759 -28.96 0.74 20.52
C CYS A 759 -29.15 -0.78 20.63
N PRO A 760 -28.33 -1.47 21.44
CA PRO A 760 -28.62 -2.83 21.86
C PRO A 760 -29.91 -2.87 22.66
N ARG A 761 -30.78 -3.84 22.36
CA ARG A 761 -32.07 -4.03 23.04
C ARG A 761 -32.10 -5.35 23.80
N TYR A 762 -32.94 -5.33 24.82
CA TYR A 762 -33.15 -6.41 25.78
C TYR A 762 -34.57 -6.95 25.60
N CYS A 763 -34.77 -8.26 25.78
CA CYS A 763 -36.09 -8.89 25.77
C CYS A 763 -36.35 -9.56 27.13
N GLU A 764 -37.59 -9.50 27.62
CA GLU A 764 -38.01 -10.05 28.93
C GLU A 764 -37.82 -11.57 29.07
N MET A 765 -37.58 -12.27 27.96
CA MET A 765 -37.39 -13.73 27.91
C MET A 765 -36.02 -14.21 28.45
N TYR A 766 -35.03 -13.32 28.58
CA TYR A 766 -33.68 -13.66 29.06
C TYR A 766 -33.35 -12.83 30.32
N PRO A 767 -33.58 -13.37 31.54
CA PRO A 767 -33.31 -12.64 32.78
C PRO A 767 -31.80 -12.48 33.03
N THR A 768 -31.41 -11.33 33.59
CA THR A 768 -30.05 -11.01 34.00
C THR A 768 -29.59 -11.93 35.13
N SER A 769 -28.37 -12.48 35.03
CA SER A 769 -27.74 -13.25 36.10
C SER A 769 -27.04 -12.31 37.09
N SER A 770 -27.77 -11.73 38.05
CA SER A 770 -27.33 -11.50 39.44
C SER A 770 -28.24 -10.53 40.23
N THR A 771 -28.28 -10.79 41.53
CA THR A 771 -29.10 -10.21 42.61
C THR A 771 -28.43 -9.03 43.32
N THR A 772 -27.79 -8.12 42.60
CA THR A 772 -27.12 -6.95 43.20
C THR A 772 -27.47 -5.70 42.42
N GLU A 773 -28.18 -4.78 43.11
CA GLU A 773 -28.60 -3.42 42.74
C GLU A 773 -29.05 -3.21 41.29
N GLU A 774 -30.30 -2.78 41.11
CA GLU A 774 -30.89 -2.42 39.81
C GLU A 774 -30.04 -1.35 39.09
N ILE A 775 -29.02 -1.79 38.35
CA ILE A 775 -28.33 -0.96 37.36
C ILE A 775 -29.44 -0.51 36.39
N PRO A 776 -29.70 0.80 36.26
CA PRO A 776 -30.78 1.26 35.41
C PRO A 776 -30.53 0.72 34.01
N ARG A 777 -31.50 -0.08 33.52
CA ARG A 777 -31.61 -0.41 32.09
C ARG A 777 -31.39 0.90 31.35
N ILE A 778 -30.66 0.93 30.24
CA ILE A 778 -30.54 2.14 29.41
C ILE A 778 -31.61 2.03 28.32
N PRO A 779 -32.87 2.47 28.52
CA PRO A 779 -33.97 2.23 27.59
C PRO A 779 -34.03 3.22 26.43
N SER A 780 -33.28 4.33 26.50
CA SER A 780 -33.44 5.45 25.56
C SER A 780 -32.12 5.79 24.88
N HIS A 781 -32.21 5.99 23.58
CA HIS A 781 -31.22 6.74 22.84
C HIS A 781 -31.63 8.21 22.81
N VAL A 782 -30.65 9.11 22.73
CA VAL A 782 -30.90 10.54 22.50
C VAL A 782 -30.38 10.88 21.11
N SER A 783 -31.23 11.51 20.30
CA SER A 783 -30.78 12.03 19.02
C SER A 783 -29.85 13.20 19.24
N ILE A 784 -28.68 13.16 18.60
CA ILE A 784 -27.69 14.23 18.65
C ILE A 784 -27.49 14.82 17.27
N ASP A 785 -27.03 16.07 17.25
CA ASP A 785 -26.42 16.70 16.09
C ASP A 785 -24.92 16.83 16.37
N MET A 786 -24.07 16.22 15.53
CA MET A 786 -22.62 16.26 15.73
C MET A 786 -22.02 17.66 15.45
N ASP A 787 -22.79 18.56 14.81
CA ASP A 787 -22.39 19.94 14.58
C ASP A 787 -22.68 20.86 15.77
N ALA A 788 -23.52 20.43 16.72
CA ALA A 788 -23.76 21.14 17.97
C ALA A 788 -22.69 20.78 19.01
N ALA A 789 -22.16 21.79 19.72
CA ALA A 789 -21.24 21.55 20.84
C ALA A 789 -22.01 20.91 22.02
N SER A 790 -22.06 19.58 22.06
CA SER A 790 -22.73 18.81 23.11
C SER A 790 -21.74 17.86 23.78
N THR A 791 -21.55 18.03 25.09
CA THR A 791 -20.90 17.03 25.95
C THR A 791 -21.77 15.78 26.00
N LEU A 792 -21.20 14.61 25.69
CA LEU A 792 -21.93 13.34 25.66
C LEU A 792 -21.76 12.60 26.98
N PRO A 793 -22.80 12.43 27.81
CA PRO A 793 -22.70 11.61 29.01
C PRO A 793 -22.31 10.15 28.69
N GLN A 794 -21.59 9.49 29.60
CA GLN A 794 -21.37 8.05 29.53
C GLN A 794 -22.67 7.31 29.86
N GLY A 795 -22.79 6.06 29.40
CA GLY A 795 -23.96 5.25 29.73
C GLY A 795 -25.23 5.57 28.97
N GLN A 796 -25.16 6.37 27.89
CA GLN A 796 -26.30 6.65 27.04
C GLN A 796 -25.92 6.56 25.56
N TRP A 797 -26.77 5.92 24.75
CA TRP A 797 -26.58 5.86 23.31
C TRP A 797 -26.98 7.18 22.65
N HIS A 798 -26.00 7.84 22.04
CA HIS A 798 -26.20 9.07 21.29
C HIS A 798 -26.32 8.74 19.81
N VAL A 799 -27.45 9.09 19.21
CA VAL A 799 -27.78 8.65 17.85
C VAL A 799 -27.74 9.80 16.87
N TYR A 800 -26.86 9.70 15.89
CA TYR A 800 -26.81 10.56 14.72
C TYR A 800 -27.44 9.84 13.52
N ARG A 801 -28.34 10.50 12.78
CA ARG A 801 -29.05 9.88 11.64
C ARG A 801 -28.52 10.44 10.33
N VAL A 802 -28.37 9.56 9.35
CA VAL A 802 -27.86 9.89 8.02
C VAL A 802 -28.77 9.30 6.95
N GLY A 803 -29.15 10.12 5.98
CA GLY A 803 -29.95 9.71 4.82
C GLY A 803 -29.12 8.96 3.77
N LYS A 804 -28.54 7.82 4.16
CA LYS A 804 -27.66 6.97 3.35
C LYS A 804 -28.00 5.50 3.55
N ASN A 805 -27.70 4.67 2.57
CA ASN A 805 -27.82 3.21 2.68
C ASN A 805 -26.66 2.61 3.50
N HIS A 806 -26.57 1.27 3.54
CA HIS A 806 -25.59 0.54 4.35
C HIS A 806 -24.12 0.89 4.09
N PHE A 807 -23.77 1.45 2.92
CA PHE A 807 -22.39 1.89 2.63
C PHE A 807 -21.99 3.20 3.32
N CYS A 808 -22.86 3.79 4.14
CA CYS A 808 -22.53 4.97 4.95
C CYS A 808 -21.20 4.81 5.71
N GLY A 809 -20.34 5.83 5.66
CA GLY A 809 -19.03 5.84 6.33
C GLY A 809 -17.97 4.91 5.72
N THR A 810 -18.28 4.19 4.64
CA THR A 810 -17.31 3.34 3.93
C THR A 810 -16.63 4.10 2.79
N ARG A 811 -15.71 3.45 2.06
CA ARG A 811 -15.05 4.04 0.88
C ARG A 811 -16.01 4.50 -0.21
N TRP A 812 -17.21 3.94 -0.25
CA TRP A 812 -18.24 4.25 -1.24
C TRP A 812 -19.18 5.38 -0.82
N ASP A 813 -18.98 5.94 0.38
CA ASP A 813 -19.62 7.15 0.85
C ASP A 813 -18.71 8.35 0.56
N ARG A 814 -19.19 9.31 -0.23
CA ARG A 814 -18.42 10.51 -0.59
C ARG A 814 -18.23 11.47 0.57
N ASP A 815 -19.22 11.56 1.44
CA ASP A 815 -19.17 12.48 2.58
C ASP A 815 -18.58 11.78 3.82
N ALA A 816 -17.97 10.61 3.65
CA ALA A 816 -17.32 9.90 4.74
C ALA A 816 -16.24 10.77 5.41
N LYS A 817 -15.47 11.55 4.64
CA LYS A 817 -14.48 12.49 5.20
C LYS A 817 -15.12 13.49 6.16
N GLU A 818 -16.25 14.07 5.76
CA GLU A 818 -16.99 15.01 6.60
C GLU A 818 -17.55 14.31 7.84
N LEU A 819 -18.16 13.13 7.67
CA LEU A 819 -18.68 12.31 8.77
C LEU A 819 -17.60 12.02 9.82
N TYR A 820 -16.42 11.55 9.41
CA TYR A 820 -15.31 11.28 10.32
C TYR A 820 -14.73 12.56 10.93
N THR A 821 -14.71 13.67 10.20
CA THR A 821 -14.30 14.97 10.74
C THR A 821 -15.17 15.39 11.91
N LYS A 822 -16.50 15.29 11.75
CA LYS A 822 -17.46 15.60 12.82
C LYS A 822 -17.34 14.62 13.99
N LEU A 823 -17.24 13.33 13.68
CA LEU A 823 -17.11 12.28 14.69
C LEU A 823 -15.83 12.45 15.53
N PHE A 824 -14.67 12.63 14.91
CA PHE A 824 -13.40 12.75 15.64
C PHE A 824 -13.32 14.07 16.42
N ARG A 825 -13.90 15.16 15.91
CA ARG A 825 -14.07 16.38 16.69
C ARG A 825 -14.91 16.14 17.94
N LEU A 826 -16.02 15.43 17.80
CA LEU A 826 -16.90 15.08 18.92
C LEU A 826 -16.18 14.18 19.94
N LEU A 827 -15.46 13.15 19.49
CA LEU A 827 -14.67 12.28 20.37
C LEU A 827 -13.56 13.06 21.12
N ASN A 828 -12.88 13.99 20.44
CA ASN A 828 -11.85 14.83 21.06
C ASN A 828 -12.45 15.87 22.02
N SER A 829 -13.61 16.44 21.73
CA SER A 829 -14.28 17.41 22.63
C SER A 829 -14.75 16.79 23.95
N ASN A 830 -14.95 15.47 23.96
CA ASN A 830 -15.28 14.71 25.17
C ASN A 830 -14.04 14.15 25.87
N SER A 831 -12.82 14.50 25.43
CA SER A 831 -11.56 14.02 26.02
C SER A 831 -10.99 14.91 27.12
N ASP A 832 -11.70 15.98 27.51
CA ASP A 832 -11.40 16.79 28.70
C ASP A 832 -11.84 16.08 30.00
N PHE A 833 -11.23 14.94 30.32
CA PHE A 833 -11.13 14.44 31.69
C PHE A 833 -9.75 13.79 31.85
N ALA A 834 -8.89 14.52 32.57
CA ALA A 834 -7.62 14.05 33.10
C ALA A 834 -7.79 12.85 34.05
#